data_AF-A0A0F9MFK6-F1
#
_entry.id   AF-A0A0F9MFK6-F1
#
_cell.length_a   1.000
_cell.length_b   1.000
_cell.length_c   1.000
_cell.angle_alpha   90.00
_cell.angle_beta   90.00
_cell.angle_gamma   90.00
#
_symmetry.space_group_name_H-M   'P 1'
#
loop_
_entity.id
_entity.type
_entity.pdbx_description
1 polymer ?
#
loop_
_entity_poly.entity_id
_entity_poly.type
_entity_poly.pdbx_seq_one_letter_code
_entity_poly.pdbx_strand_id
1 'polypeptide(L)'
;MEEQKLIEKKKPEEIIRAEKLSDEGKLDEALTLLNNYERKEKVTHYDKISCHLLQCQILMWQGKLKELIKHAEQTYKESEGLKNKLFKVDSLLLRVHALVGLDRIDEASDLIKQGEGLIKILPQELPKAYKQREAYLCLIKGDFYNRRSSPNDSDLALKHVEHSLALREELGIKHEIAESLSSLAYTLCVFKGEMDRALKYSERSLALAKESSKTSYIADSLHIMAMVYSFQGDLDRSIRFYEQTIALYKELNNKDRLSYVFNNLSDSYIKRGEFDSALECIEQAIALNRELGALTALARNHDFLIQILVENGDLERAQQFLNDLEQLNNQLKDKQINLMYLFDKALILKSSPRIIKRGKAEEILKRLLEDKNAVYETRYRALLALCELLLTELRMTNDLEVLDELNQLISQLLEIAKKSHSYWIMGETYLLQAKLALLSLDLKEARRLLTQGQQIAERYGLKLLAIKISNEHDELLKQLNMWENLKEPTSSIKERMEFARLNEQIEKMTRRRLVEVSTPPNEEPIFLLIVSEGGTPIFSQSFEEDQSFEDYLFGGFFTAINSFINEKFSEGLDRVSFGEHTLLMNSVSPFFICYIFKGQSYLAQQRVRYFIDKIQNDEPMWQIFKDFHNSNREIEFKDIPSLEPLINEIFIDKIIPLE
;
A
#
# COMPACT_ATOMS: atom_id res chain seq x y z
N MET A 1 15.12 -20.45 43.74
CA MET A 1 16.54 -20.86 43.87
C MET A 1 16.87 -22.16 43.12
N GLU A 2 16.03 -23.21 43.14
CA GLU A 2 16.21 -24.40 42.27
C GLU A 2 15.86 -24.14 40.78
N GLU A 3 14.88 -23.27 40.48
CA GLU A 3 14.59 -22.87 39.09
C GLU A 3 15.74 -22.04 38.47
N GLN A 4 16.42 -21.19 39.25
CA GLN A 4 17.60 -20.44 38.80
C GLN A 4 18.78 -21.36 38.47
N LYS A 5 18.98 -22.47 39.20
CA LYS A 5 20.05 -23.45 38.89
C LYS A 5 19.76 -24.30 37.64
N LEU A 6 18.51 -24.37 37.18
CA LEU A 6 18.15 -25.04 35.93
C LEU A 6 18.37 -24.15 34.69
N ILE A 7 18.46 -22.84 34.86
CA ILE A 7 18.55 -21.84 33.78
C ILE A 7 19.98 -21.66 33.26
N GLU A 8 21.00 -22.07 34.02
CA GLU A 8 22.42 -22.01 33.62
C GLU A 8 23.00 -23.38 33.25
N LYS A 9 22.17 -24.34 32.82
CA LYS A 9 22.72 -25.52 32.17
C LYS A 9 23.21 -25.09 30.78
N LYS A 10 24.53 -25.13 30.56
CA LYS A 10 25.15 -24.77 29.28
C LYS A 10 24.42 -25.53 28.16
N LYS A 11 23.81 -24.80 27.21
CA LYS A 11 23.12 -25.40 26.07
C LYS A 11 24.06 -26.40 25.39
N PRO A 12 23.57 -27.60 24.98
CA PRO A 12 24.36 -28.56 24.22
C PRO A 12 24.98 -27.91 22.98
N GLU A 13 26.23 -28.27 22.67
CA GLU A 13 26.96 -27.70 21.53
C GLU A 13 26.25 -27.96 20.20
N GLU A 14 25.57 -29.11 20.08
CA GLU A 14 24.77 -29.46 18.91
C GLU A 14 23.58 -28.53 18.72
N ILE A 15 22.91 -28.12 19.81
CA ILE A 15 21.79 -27.17 19.74
C ILE A 15 22.31 -25.79 19.35
N ILE A 16 23.42 -25.32 19.93
CA ILE A 16 24.03 -24.04 19.57
C ILE A 16 24.46 -24.03 18.09
N ARG A 17 25.03 -25.13 17.62
CA ARG A 17 25.42 -25.27 16.22
C ARG A 17 24.20 -25.32 15.29
N ALA A 18 23.12 -25.98 15.70
CA ALA A 18 21.87 -25.99 14.95
C ALA A 18 21.23 -24.59 14.90
N GLU A 19 21.27 -23.81 15.98
CA GLU A 19 20.83 -22.41 15.99
C GLU A 19 21.62 -21.59 14.96
N LYS A 20 22.96 -21.67 14.97
CA LYS A 20 23.79 -20.97 14.00
C LYS A 20 23.51 -21.37 12.55
N LEU A 21 23.37 -22.68 12.28
CA LEU A 21 23.01 -23.17 10.95
C LEU A 21 21.65 -22.65 10.51
N SER A 22 20.70 -22.56 11.45
CA SER A 22 19.37 -22.05 11.15
C SER A 22 19.39 -20.56 10.83
N ASP A 23 20.21 -19.79 11.54
CA ASP A 23 20.41 -18.35 11.31
C ASP A 23 20.93 -18.13 9.88
N GLU A 24 21.96 -18.89 9.50
CA GLU A 24 22.57 -18.90 8.16
C GLU A 24 21.65 -19.45 7.05
N GLY A 25 20.41 -19.86 7.34
CA GLY A 25 19.47 -20.39 6.35
C GLY A 25 19.64 -21.88 6.02
N LYS A 26 20.60 -22.59 6.64
CA LYS A 26 20.86 -24.02 6.44
C LYS A 26 19.92 -24.90 7.27
N LEU A 27 18.62 -24.74 7.03
CA LEU A 27 17.55 -25.31 7.85
C LEU A 27 17.55 -26.85 7.86
N ASP A 28 17.80 -27.49 6.72
CA ASP A 28 17.82 -28.96 6.63
C ASP A 28 19.04 -29.58 7.35
N GLU A 29 20.19 -28.90 7.30
CA GLU A 29 21.39 -29.31 8.06
C GLU A 29 21.15 -29.18 9.57
N ALA A 30 20.55 -28.08 10.00
CA ALA A 30 20.17 -27.85 11.39
C ALA A 30 19.19 -28.93 11.88
N LEU A 31 18.16 -29.24 11.09
CA LEU A 31 17.17 -30.27 11.44
C LEU A 31 17.80 -31.66 11.53
N THR A 32 18.70 -31.99 10.60
CA THR A 32 19.46 -33.25 10.62
C THR A 32 20.32 -33.36 11.88
N LEU A 33 21.00 -32.28 12.26
CA LEU A 33 21.81 -32.22 13.47
C LEU A 33 20.97 -32.44 14.74
N LEU A 34 19.80 -31.81 14.82
CA LEU A 34 18.87 -31.96 15.94
C LEU A 34 18.30 -33.38 16.05
N ASN A 35 17.88 -33.96 14.91
CA ASN A 35 17.40 -35.34 14.86
C ASN A 35 18.46 -36.35 15.30
N ASN A 36 19.73 -36.11 14.94
CA ASN A 36 20.85 -36.95 15.36
C ASN A 36 21.16 -36.78 16.86
N TYR A 37 21.06 -35.55 17.38
CA TYR A 37 21.24 -35.27 18.80
C TYR A 37 20.18 -35.96 19.65
N GLU A 38 18.90 -35.88 19.25
CA GLU A 38 17.77 -36.49 19.96
C GLU A 38 17.90 -38.02 20.11
N ARG A 39 18.52 -38.70 19.12
CA ARG A 39 18.71 -40.15 19.13
C ARG A 39 19.83 -40.64 20.03
N LYS A 40 20.61 -39.75 20.66
CA LYS A 40 21.69 -40.15 21.57
C LYS A 40 21.13 -40.76 22.86
N GLU A 41 21.77 -41.81 23.38
CA GLU A 41 21.29 -42.56 24.56
C GLU A 41 21.22 -41.74 25.87
N LYS A 42 21.84 -40.56 25.94
CA LYS A 42 21.96 -39.75 27.16
C LYS A 42 21.48 -38.30 27.01
N VAL A 43 20.36 -38.08 26.32
CA VAL A 43 19.73 -36.74 26.25
C VAL A 43 18.81 -36.53 27.46
N THR A 44 18.96 -35.42 28.17
CA THR A 44 18.06 -35.13 29.30
C THR A 44 16.68 -34.71 28.79
N HIS A 45 15.63 -34.94 29.58
CA HIS A 45 14.26 -34.54 29.18
C HIS A 45 14.17 -33.03 28.87
N TYR A 46 14.94 -32.20 29.58
CA TYR A 46 15.04 -30.75 29.32
C TYR A 46 15.66 -30.45 27.94
N ASP A 47 16.77 -31.11 27.61
CA ASP A 47 17.47 -30.89 26.34
C ASP A 47 16.65 -31.41 25.16
N LYS A 48 15.86 -32.48 25.37
CA LYS A 48 14.93 -33.02 24.39
C LYS A 48 13.84 -32.01 24.04
N ILE A 49 13.18 -31.41 25.03
CA ILE A 49 12.15 -30.38 24.79
C ILE A 49 12.74 -29.14 24.13
N SER A 50 13.95 -28.72 24.54
CA SER A 50 14.64 -27.59 23.90
C SER A 50 14.96 -27.88 22.42
N CYS A 51 15.37 -29.11 22.11
CA CYS A 51 15.57 -29.58 20.74
C CYS A 51 14.26 -29.55 19.95
N HIS A 52 13.15 -30.03 20.53
CA HIS A 52 11.83 -30.00 19.90
C HIS A 52 11.33 -28.59 19.57
N LEU A 53 11.54 -27.64 20.47
CA LEU A 53 11.18 -26.24 20.24
C LEU A 53 11.98 -25.61 19.10
N LEU A 54 13.28 -25.90 18.99
CA LEU A 54 14.09 -25.44 17.87
C LEU A 54 13.68 -26.12 16.56
N GLN A 55 13.35 -27.43 16.58
CA GLN A 55 12.76 -28.10 15.42
C GLN A 55 11.45 -27.43 14.99
N CYS A 56 10.59 -27.04 15.95
CA CYS A 56 9.37 -26.28 15.64
C CYS A 56 9.67 -24.94 14.95
N GLN A 57 10.66 -24.19 15.45
CA GLN A 57 11.08 -22.92 14.82
C GLN A 57 11.63 -23.14 13.41
N ILE A 58 12.43 -24.19 13.19
CA ILE A 58 12.93 -24.54 11.86
C ILE A 58 11.78 -24.91 10.91
N LEU A 59 10.83 -25.72 11.36
CA LEU A 59 9.64 -26.06 10.57
C LEU A 59 8.81 -24.82 10.20
N MET A 60 8.74 -23.84 11.11
CA MET A 60 8.12 -22.53 10.85
C MET A 60 8.84 -21.79 9.72
N TRP A 61 10.17 -21.67 9.79
CA TRP A 61 10.96 -21.00 8.76
C TRP A 61 10.97 -21.74 7.41
N GLN A 62 10.81 -23.07 7.42
CA GLN A 62 10.58 -23.88 6.21
C GLN A 62 9.14 -23.79 5.67
N GLY A 63 8.22 -23.11 6.37
CA GLY A 63 6.81 -23.03 5.98
C GLY A 63 6.04 -24.36 6.13
N LYS A 64 6.58 -25.35 6.85
CA LYS A 64 5.95 -26.65 7.09
C LYS A 64 4.93 -26.58 8.22
N LEU A 65 3.95 -25.68 8.09
CA LEU A 65 3.04 -25.31 9.17
C LEU A 65 2.16 -26.48 9.66
N LYS A 66 1.76 -27.40 8.77
CA LYS A 66 0.99 -28.61 9.15
C LYS A 66 1.81 -29.56 10.03
N GLU A 67 3.09 -29.72 9.74
CA GLU A 67 4.01 -30.53 10.55
C GLU A 67 4.31 -29.83 11.88
N LEU A 68 4.54 -28.51 11.83
CA LEU A 68 4.73 -27.67 13.00
C LEU A 68 3.59 -27.80 14.01
N ILE A 69 2.32 -27.77 13.58
CA ILE A 69 1.18 -27.94 14.50
C ILE A 69 1.26 -29.27 15.26
N LYS A 70 1.56 -30.37 14.54
CA LYS A 70 1.67 -31.71 15.16
C LYS A 70 2.85 -31.76 16.12
N HIS A 71 4.01 -31.23 15.70
CA HIS A 71 5.24 -31.25 16.51
C HIS A 71 5.10 -30.38 17.76
N ALA A 72 4.51 -29.20 17.63
CA ALA A 72 4.25 -28.29 18.74
C ALA A 72 3.22 -28.85 19.73
N GLU A 73 2.19 -29.55 19.26
CA GLU A 73 1.23 -30.24 20.14
C GLU A 73 1.90 -31.38 20.92
N GLN A 74 2.76 -32.17 20.27
CA GLN A 74 3.52 -33.23 20.93
C GLN A 74 4.48 -32.64 21.98
N THR A 75 5.22 -31.60 21.61
CA THR A 75 6.15 -30.89 22.50
C THR A 75 5.41 -30.32 23.71
N TYR A 76 4.22 -29.75 23.49
CA TYR A 76 3.36 -29.27 24.57
C TYR A 76 3.00 -30.38 25.56
N LYS A 77 2.57 -31.56 25.08
CA LYS A 77 2.24 -32.71 25.95
C LYS A 77 3.45 -33.22 26.71
N GLU A 78 4.60 -33.36 26.06
CA GLU A 78 5.84 -33.82 26.71
C GLU A 78 6.38 -32.82 27.74
N SER A 79 6.07 -31.53 27.57
CA SER A 79 6.43 -30.48 28.51
C SER A 79 5.59 -30.48 29.80
N GLU A 80 4.40 -31.10 29.82
CA GLU A 80 3.55 -31.15 31.02
C GLU A 80 4.18 -31.94 32.18
N GLY A 81 5.08 -32.86 31.86
CA GLY A 81 5.87 -33.60 32.86
C GLY A 81 6.99 -32.79 33.51
N LEU A 82 7.25 -31.56 33.05
CA LEU A 82 8.29 -30.68 33.58
C LEU A 82 7.71 -29.62 34.52
N LYS A 83 8.47 -29.29 35.58
CA LYS A 83 8.14 -28.14 36.45
C LYS A 83 8.21 -26.80 35.70
N ASN A 84 9.01 -26.73 34.63
CA ASN A 84 9.22 -25.51 33.85
C ASN A 84 8.01 -25.19 32.95
N LYS A 85 7.22 -24.19 33.36
CA LYS A 85 6.05 -23.72 32.60
C LYS A 85 6.39 -23.00 31.29
N LEU A 86 7.64 -22.56 31.07
CA LEU A 86 8.03 -21.79 29.89
C LEU A 86 7.91 -22.61 28.60
N PHE A 87 8.37 -23.87 28.61
CA PHE A 87 8.28 -24.74 27.42
C PHE A 87 6.86 -25.02 26.98
N LYS A 88 5.94 -25.10 27.95
CA LYS A 88 4.51 -25.25 27.68
C LYS A 88 3.96 -24.02 26.97
N VAL A 89 4.35 -22.82 27.40
CA VAL A 89 3.97 -21.56 26.72
C VAL A 89 4.57 -21.52 25.32
N ASP A 90 5.87 -21.77 25.17
CA ASP A 90 6.56 -21.67 23.87
C ASP A 90 5.95 -22.63 22.82
N SER A 91 5.68 -23.87 23.22
CA SER A 91 5.03 -24.87 22.35
C SER A 91 3.64 -24.42 21.92
N LEU A 92 2.85 -23.86 22.84
CA LEU A 92 1.52 -23.36 22.54
C LEU A 92 1.58 -22.18 21.57
N LEU A 93 2.46 -21.20 21.80
CA LEU A 93 2.59 -20.02 20.95
C LEU A 93 3.04 -20.40 19.53
N LEU A 94 3.98 -21.34 19.38
CA LEU A 94 4.39 -21.86 18.06
C LEU A 94 3.23 -22.55 17.33
N ARG A 95 2.40 -23.30 18.06
CA ARG A 95 1.18 -23.91 17.49
C ARG A 95 0.18 -22.84 17.04
N VAL A 96 -0.05 -21.80 17.86
CA VAL A 96 -0.93 -20.69 17.50
C VAL A 96 -0.43 -19.97 16.25
N HIS A 97 0.87 -19.65 16.19
CA HIS A 97 1.48 -19.01 15.02
C HIS A 97 1.21 -19.84 13.76
N ALA A 98 1.45 -21.16 13.81
CA ALA A 98 1.18 -22.03 12.68
C ALA A 98 -0.31 -22.08 12.25
N LEU A 99 -1.24 -22.05 13.22
CA LEU A 99 -2.67 -21.99 12.95
C LEU A 99 -3.08 -20.67 12.28
N VAL A 100 -2.57 -19.54 12.79
CA VAL A 100 -2.77 -18.22 12.18
C VAL A 100 -2.19 -18.19 10.76
N GLY A 101 -0.99 -18.73 10.57
CA GLY A 101 -0.34 -18.84 9.25
C GLY A 101 -1.17 -19.62 8.23
N LEU A 102 -1.84 -20.69 8.65
CA LEU A 102 -2.76 -21.50 7.84
C LEU A 102 -4.20 -20.95 7.76
N ASP A 103 -4.46 -19.75 8.27
CA ASP A 103 -5.78 -19.10 8.28
C ASP A 103 -6.85 -19.87 9.08
N ARG A 104 -6.43 -20.67 10.07
CA ARG A 104 -7.30 -21.43 10.99
C ARG A 104 -7.67 -20.59 12.21
N ILE A 105 -8.28 -19.44 11.96
CA ILE A 105 -8.53 -18.38 12.95
C ILE A 105 -9.41 -18.86 14.11
N ASP A 106 -10.43 -19.67 13.85
CA ASP A 106 -11.31 -20.19 14.91
C ASP A 106 -10.55 -21.06 15.92
N GLU A 107 -9.67 -21.93 15.43
CA GLU A 107 -8.84 -22.79 16.29
C GLU A 107 -7.75 -22.00 17.03
N ALA A 108 -7.20 -20.97 16.39
CA ALA A 108 -6.20 -20.11 17.02
C ALA A 108 -6.79 -19.29 18.18
N SER A 109 -8.04 -18.85 18.08
CA SER A 109 -8.72 -17.95 19.03
C SER A 109 -8.69 -18.47 20.47
N ASP A 110 -9.05 -19.73 20.69
CA ASP A 110 -9.10 -20.30 22.04
C ASP A 110 -7.70 -20.58 22.60
N LEU A 111 -6.76 -20.95 21.74
CA LEU A 111 -5.36 -21.17 22.12
C LEU A 111 -4.64 -19.85 22.45
N ILE A 112 -5.01 -18.73 21.81
CA ILE A 112 -4.54 -17.39 22.18
C ILE A 112 -4.94 -17.07 23.62
N LYS A 113 -6.23 -17.26 23.98
CA LYS A 113 -6.72 -17.02 25.35
C LYS A 113 -6.02 -17.93 26.36
N GLN A 114 -5.77 -19.18 25.98
CA GLN A 114 -5.00 -20.11 26.81
C GLN A 114 -3.56 -19.60 27.02
N GLY A 115 -2.90 -19.11 25.96
CA GLY A 115 -1.57 -18.52 26.03
C GLY A 115 -1.52 -17.31 26.96
N GLU A 116 -2.49 -16.40 26.87
CA GLU A 116 -2.64 -15.26 27.79
C GLU A 116 -2.74 -15.72 29.25
N GLY A 117 -3.57 -16.73 29.51
CA GLY A 117 -3.72 -17.31 30.84
C GLY A 117 -2.43 -17.91 31.40
N LEU A 118 -1.69 -18.64 30.56
CA LEU A 118 -0.43 -19.27 30.97
C LEU A 118 0.68 -18.23 31.23
N ILE A 119 0.77 -17.19 30.39
CA ILE A 119 1.78 -16.12 30.55
C ILE A 119 1.55 -15.34 31.85
N LYS A 120 0.29 -15.05 32.22
CA LYS A 120 -0.05 -14.36 33.48
C LYS A 120 0.39 -15.10 34.74
N ILE A 121 0.50 -16.43 34.67
CA ILE A 121 0.86 -17.30 35.80
C ILE A 121 2.40 -17.48 35.88
N LEU A 122 3.16 -16.97 34.91
CA LEU A 122 4.62 -17.03 34.97
C LEU A 122 5.17 -16.25 36.18
N PRO A 123 6.23 -16.75 36.84
CA PRO A 123 6.83 -16.06 37.97
C PRO A 123 7.33 -14.67 37.56
N GLN A 124 6.86 -13.64 38.26
CA GLN A 124 7.28 -12.24 38.02
C GLN A 124 8.76 -11.99 38.32
N GLU A 125 9.43 -12.93 38.99
CA GLU A 125 10.88 -12.96 39.24
C GLU A 125 11.71 -13.24 37.96
N LEU A 126 11.09 -13.67 36.85
CA LEU A 126 11.72 -13.86 35.54
C LEU A 126 11.24 -12.82 34.51
N PRO A 127 11.47 -11.51 34.75
CA PRO A 127 10.88 -10.44 33.95
C PRO A 127 11.26 -10.51 32.46
N LYS A 128 12.49 -10.97 32.14
CA LYS A 128 12.92 -11.14 30.74
C LYS A 128 12.15 -12.27 30.03
N ALA A 129 11.97 -13.41 30.68
CA ALA A 129 11.29 -14.56 30.09
C ALA A 129 9.80 -14.25 29.86
N TYR A 130 9.15 -13.61 30.84
CA TYR A 130 7.78 -13.12 30.73
C TYR A 130 7.64 -12.16 29.52
N LYS A 131 8.44 -11.09 29.47
CA LYS A 131 8.39 -10.09 28.39
C LYS A 131 8.61 -10.71 27.01
N GLN A 132 9.51 -11.68 26.88
CA GLN A 132 9.78 -12.34 25.61
C GLN A 132 8.55 -13.11 25.07
N ARG A 133 7.83 -13.85 25.94
CA ARG A 133 6.62 -14.59 25.54
C ARG A 133 5.44 -13.66 25.33
N GLU A 134 5.31 -12.62 26.15
CA GLU A 134 4.30 -11.58 25.97
C GLU A 134 4.49 -10.87 24.63
N ALA A 135 5.72 -10.51 24.27
CA ALA A 135 6.03 -9.90 22.99
C ALA A 135 5.70 -10.82 21.81
N TYR A 136 6.02 -12.12 21.93
CA TYR A 136 5.71 -13.08 20.87
C TYR A 136 4.20 -13.34 20.74
N LEU A 137 3.48 -13.44 21.85
CA LEU A 137 2.02 -13.52 21.82
C LEU A 137 1.40 -12.27 21.19
N CYS A 138 1.91 -11.07 21.50
CA CYS A 138 1.44 -9.83 20.90
C CYS A 138 1.69 -9.80 19.39
N LEU A 139 2.85 -10.28 18.91
CA LEU A 139 3.11 -10.45 17.49
C LEU A 139 2.04 -11.34 16.82
N ILE A 140 1.82 -12.53 17.38
CA ILE A 140 0.84 -13.50 16.85
C ILE A 140 -0.58 -12.92 16.87
N LYS A 141 -0.94 -12.14 17.91
CA LYS A 141 -2.22 -11.43 17.96
C LYS A 141 -2.33 -10.40 16.85
N GLY A 142 -1.24 -9.68 16.55
CA GLY A 142 -1.13 -8.81 15.40
C GLY A 142 -1.54 -9.51 14.11
N ASP A 143 -0.87 -10.62 13.81
CA ASP A 143 -1.13 -11.42 12.61
C ASP A 143 -2.54 -12.05 12.61
N PHE A 144 -3.02 -12.47 13.77
CA PHE A 144 -4.38 -13.00 13.95
C PHE A 144 -5.43 -11.94 13.59
N TYR A 145 -5.30 -10.71 14.11
CA TYR A 145 -6.25 -9.64 13.80
C TYR A 145 -6.14 -9.18 12.35
N ASN A 146 -4.94 -9.14 11.76
CA ASN A 146 -4.77 -8.87 10.33
C ASN A 146 -5.54 -9.87 9.44
N ARG A 147 -5.62 -11.14 9.84
CA ARG A 147 -6.37 -12.18 9.11
C ARG A 147 -7.86 -12.20 9.45
N ARG A 148 -8.24 -11.63 10.59
CA ARG A 148 -9.63 -11.56 11.04
C ARG A 148 -10.33 -10.42 10.30
N SER A 149 -11.36 -10.77 9.54
CA SER A 149 -12.02 -9.85 8.60
C SER A 149 -13.06 -8.92 9.27
N SER A 150 -12.70 -8.22 10.37
CA SER A 150 -13.59 -7.24 11.02
C SER A 150 -13.08 -5.79 10.89
N PRO A 151 -13.98 -4.78 10.86
CA PRO A 151 -13.60 -3.38 10.58
C PRO A 151 -12.52 -2.78 11.50
N ASN A 152 -12.53 -3.12 12.79
CA ASN A 152 -11.59 -2.57 13.79
C ASN A 152 -10.33 -3.43 13.97
N ASP A 153 -10.21 -4.54 13.24
CA ASP A 153 -9.14 -5.51 13.47
C ASP A 153 -7.77 -4.97 13.03
N SER A 154 -7.72 -4.09 12.01
CA SER A 154 -6.46 -3.45 11.59
C SER A 154 -5.85 -2.54 12.67
N ASP A 155 -6.68 -1.84 13.46
CA ASP A 155 -6.21 -1.02 14.59
C ASP A 155 -5.75 -1.90 15.75
N LEU A 156 -6.47 -3.00 16.02
CA LEU A 156 -6.07 -3.97 17.04
C LEU A 156 -4.75 -4.66 16.66
N ALA A 157 -4.60 -5.02 15.38
CA ALA A 157 -3.38 -5.61 14.86
C ALA A 157 -2.20 -4.66 15.08
N LEU A 158 -2.34 -3.40 14.64
CA LEU A 158 -1.32 -2.37 14.81
C LEU A 158 -0.91 -2.21 16.27
N LYS A 159 -1.89 -2.05 17.17
CA LYS A 159 -1.66 -1.93 18.62
C LYS A 159 -0.87 -3.12 19.18
N HIS A 160 -1.21 -4.33 18.77
CA HIS A 160 -0.54 -5.54 19.26
C HIS A 160 0.90 -5.66 18.73
N VAL A 161 1.14 -5.35 17.45
CA VAL A 161 2.48 -5.39 16.88
C VAL A 161 3.36 -4.26 17.44
N GLU A 162 2.83 -3.06 17.65
CA GLU A 162 3.54 -1.96 18.32
C GLU A 162 3.94 -2.34 19.76
N HIS A 163 3.04 -3.01 20.50
CA HIS A 163 3.36 -3.50 21.83
C HIS A 163 4.43 -4.59 21.82
N SER A 164 4.37 -5.51 20.84
CA SER A 164 5.42 -6.51 20.62
C SER A 164 6.79 -5.86 20.36
N LEU A 165 6.81 -4.84 19.49
CA LEU A 165 8.03 -4.09 19.17
C LEU A 165 8.62 -3.42 20.41
N ALA A 166 7.81 -2.69 21.19
CA ALA A 166 8.26 -2.01 22.40
C ALA A 166 8.91 -2.97 23.40
N LEU A 167 8.27 -4.12 23.66
CA LEU A 167 8.81 -5.14 24.55
C LEU A 167 10.12 -5.74 24.02
N ARG A 168 10.24 -5.97 22.71
CA ARG A 168 11.45 -6.52 22.08
C ARG A 168 12.60 -5.51 22.03
N GLU A 169 12.30 -4.22 21.87
CA GLU A 169 13.28 -3.14 21.98
C GLU A 169 13.86 -3.06 23.40
N GLU A 170 13.00 -3.18 24.43
CA GLU A 170 13.46 -3.25 25.82
C GLU A 170 14.35 -4.49 26.10
N LEU A 171 14.09 -5.61 25.42
CA LEU A 171 14.87 -6.84 25.54
C LEU A 171 16.19 -6.80 24.75
N GLY A 172 16.30 -5.97 23.71
CA GLY A 172 17.49 -5.79 22.89
C GLY A 172 17.83 -6.97 21.97
N ILE A 173 16.88 -7.87 21.70
CA ILE A 173 17.10 -9.05 20.84
C ILE A 173 16.86 -8.65 19.38
N LYS A 174 17.94 -8.33 18.66
CA LYS A 174 17.89 -7.74 17.30
C LYS A 174 16.96 -8.45 16.31
N HIS A 175 17.01 -9.78 16.25
CA HIS A 175 16.19 -10.53 15.30
C HIS A 175 14.70 -10.56 15.65
N GLU A 176 14.36 -10.53 16.94
CA GLU A 176 12.97 -10.40 17.38
C GLU A 176 12.44 -8.99 17.08
N ILE A 177 13.27 -7.96 17.28
CA ILE A 177 12.94 -6.58 16.86
C ILE A 177 12.69 -6.54 15.35
N ALA A 178 13.56 -7.18 14.55
CA ALA A 178 13.39 -7.27 13.10
C ALA A 178 12.05 -7.92 12.73
N GLU A 179 11.68 -9.03 13.36
CA GLU A 179 10.40 -9.70 13.12
C GLU A 179 9.18 -8.79 13.43
N SER A 180 9.19 -8.08 14.56
CA SER A 180 8.11 -7.14 14.90
C SER A 180 8.04 -5.96 13.93
N LEU A 181 9.19 -5.45 13.48
CA LEU A 181 9.25 -4.39 12.47
C LEU A 181 8.70 -4.86 11.12
N SER A 182 9.00 -6.09 10.70
CA SER A 182 8.45 -6.69 9.48
C SER A 182 6.93 -6.86 9.59
N SER A 183 6.40 -7.40 10.70
CA SER A 183 4.95 -7.51 10.91
C SER A 183 4.27 -6.13 10.95
N LEU A 184 4.94 -5.12 11.52
CA LEU A 184 4.43 -3.74 11.56
C LEU A 184 4.37 -3.14 10.15
N ALA A 185 5.45 -3.29 9.38
CA ALA A 185 5.52 -2.82 8.01
C ALA A 185 4.48 -3.50 7.12
N TYR A 186 4.30 -4.82 7.24
CA TYR A 186 3.25 -5.55 6.54
C TYR A 186 1.85 -5.01 6.89
N THR A 187 1.60 -4.76 8.18
CA THR A 187 0.31 -4.22 8.66
C THR A 187 0.02 -2.85 8.04
N LEU A 188 1.02 -1.96 8.06
CA LEU A 188 0.92 -0.62 7.51
C LEU A 188 0.73 -0.63 5.99
N CYS A 189 1.48 -1.48 5.29
CA CYS A 189 1.44 -1.61 3.84
C CYS A 189 0.09 -2.16 3.35
N VAL A 190 -0.38 -3.26 3.93
CA VAL A 190 -1.54 -4.03 3.40
C VAL A 190 -2.87 -3.52 3.91
N PHE A 191 -2.94 -3.12 5.19
CA PHE A 191 -4.23 -2.80 5.83
C PHE A 191 -4.43 -1.31 6.10
N LYS A 192 -3.35 -0.52 6.15
CA LYS A 192 -3.43 0.93 6.38
C LYS A 192 -3.06 1.77 5.16
N GLY A 193 -2.46 1.19 4.13
CA GLY A 193 -2.02 1.92 2.93
C GLY A 193 -0.88 2.92 3.19
N GLU A 194 -0.18 2.83 4.33
CA GLU A 194 0.84 3.79 4.76
C GLU A 194 2.23 3.37 4.25
N MET A 195 2.46 3.61 2.96
CA MET A 195 3.63 3.10 2.21
C MET A 195 4.98 3.59 2.77
N ASP A 196 5.10 4.89 3.07
CA ASP A 196 6.38 5.47 3.53
C ASP A 196 6.79 4.97 4.91
N ARG A 197 5.83 4.81 5.83
CA ARG A 197 6.09 4.23 7.15
C ARG A 197 6.42 2.75 7.02
N ALA A 198 5.70 2.01 6.18
CA ALA A 198 6.01 0.61 5.91
C ALA A 198 7.44 0.44 5.39
N LEU A 199 7.87 1.26 4.42
CA LEU A 199 9.23 1.22 3.87
C LEU A 199 10.29 1.45 4.96
N LYS A 200 10.13 2.51 5.77
CA LYS A 200 11.06 2.84 6.87
C LYS A 200 11.20 1.68 7.87
N TYR A 201 10.09 1.05 8.25
CA TYR A 201 10.14 -0.10 9.16
C TYR A 201 10.75 -1.34 8.51
N SER A 202 10.47 -1.61 7.23
CA SER A 202 11.10 -2.71 6.47
C SER A 202 12.61 -2.51 6.32
N GLU A 203 13.09 -1.29 6.06
CA GLU A 203 14.52 -0.99 5.98
C GLU A 203 15.21 -1.21 7.33
N ARG A 204 14.60 -0.76 8.43
CA ARG A 204 15.10 -1.01 9.78
C ARG A 204 15.10 -2.51 10.12
N SER A 205 14.04 -3.23 9.72
CA SER A 205 13.96 -4.69 9.88
C SER A 205 15.08 -5.39 9.13
N LEU A 206 15.32 -5.01 7.87
CA LEU A 206 16.38 -5.56 7.03
C LEU A 206 17.77 -5.35 7.63
N ALA A 207 18.05 -4.15 8.14
CA ALA A 207 19.32 -3.83 8.79
C ALA A 207 19.58 -4.74 10.00
N LEU A 208 18.61 -4.86 10.91
CA LEU A 208 18.71 -5.71 12.10
C LEU A 208 18.77 -7.21 11.75
N ALA A 209 18.03 -7.65 10.74
CA ALA A 209 18.05 -9.02 10.25
C ALA A 209 19.44 -9.38 9.68
N LYS A 210 20.06 -8.48 8.91
CA LYS A 210 21.44 -8.63 8.43
C LYS A 210 22.46 -8.67 9.56
N GLU A 211 22.36 -7.76 10.53
CA GLU A 211 23.26 -7.75 11.70
C GLU A 211 23.18 -9.03 12.54
N SER A 212 21.98 -9.63 12.60
CA SER A 212 21.75 -10.90 13.30
C SER A 212 21.96 -12.13 12.44
N SER A 213 22.34 -11.96 11.16
CA SER A 213 22.50 -13.04 10.18
C SER A 213 21.28 -13.96 10.11
N LYS A 214 20.06 -13.42 10.14
CA LYS A 214 18.81 -14.21 10.12
C LYS A 214 18.16 -14.18 8.74
N THR A 215 18.46 -15.18 7.92
CA THR A 215 18.02 -15.26 6.52
C THR A 215 16.49 -15.15 6.35
N SER A 216 15.70 -15.73 7.26
CA SER A 216 14.22 -15.65 7.22
C SER A 216 13.70 -14.21 7.29
N TYR A 217 14.22 -13.41 8.21
CA TYR A 217 13.76 -12.03 8.40
C TYR A 217 14.33 -11.07 7.35
N ILE A 218 15.46 -11.41 6.73
CA ILE A 218 15.94 -10.72 5.53
C ILE A 218 14.93 -10.92 4.39
N ALA A 219 14.49 -12.17 4.15
CA ALA A 219 13.51 -12.48 3.11
C ALA A 219 12.17 -11.75 3.36
N ASP A 220 11.65 -11.79 4.59
CA ASP A 220 10.40 -11.11 4.96
C ASP A 220 10.50 -9.58 4.74
N SER A 221 11.63 -8.97 5.12
CA SER A 221 11.84 -7.52 4.93
C SER A 221 11.86 -7.13 3.46
N LEU A 222 12.60 -7.87 2.62
CA LEU A 222 12.67 -7.62 1.18
C LEU A 222 11.32 -7.86 0.49
N HIS A 223 10.56 -8.88 0.94
CA HIS A 223 9.23 -9.16 0.45
C HIS A 223 8.30 -7.96 0.65
N ILE A 224 8.31 -7.37 1.85
CA ILE A 224 7.47 -6.20 2.16
C ILE A 224 7.93 -4.97 1.37
N MET A 225 9.24 -4.74 1.22
CA MET A 225 9.74 -3.66 0.37
C MET A 225 9.27 -3.81 -1.08
N ALA A 226 9.27 -5.03 -1.61
CA ALA A 226 8.73 -5.31 -2.95
C ALA A 226 7.25 -4.95 -3.04
N MET A 227 6.44 -5.33 -2.03
CA MET A 227 5.02 -4.96 -1.97
C MET A 227 4.81 -3.45 -1.94
N VAL A 228 5.59 -2.72 -1.11
CA VAL A 228 5.51 -1.26 -1.03
C VAL A 228 5.80 -0.63 -2.40
N TYR A 229 6.88 -1.03 -3.07
CA TYR A 229 7.19 -0.52 -4.40
C TYR A 229 6.14 -0.90 -5.44
N SER A 230 5.57 -2.10 -5.37
CA SER A 230 4.45 -2.52 -6.23
C SER A 230 3.20 -1.65 -6.05
N PHE A 231 2.90 -1.20 -4.82
CA PHE A 231 1.77 -0.32 -4.53
C PHE A 231 2.06 1.14 -4.90
N GLN A 232 3.30 1.60 -4.76
CA GLN A 232 3.74 2.93 -5.22
C GLN A 232 3.83 2.99 -6.76
N GLY A 233 3.91 1.85 -7.42
CA GLY A 233 4.02 1.72 -8.86
C GLY A 233 5.45 1.68 -9.40
N ASP A 234 6.46 1.62 -8.53
CA ASP A 234 7.85 1.40 -8.93
C ASP A 234 8.07 -0.11 -9.18
N LEU A 235 7.59 -0.55 -10.35
CA LEU A 235 7.56 -1.96 -10.71
C LEU A 235 8.96 -2.55 -10.88
N ASP A 236 9.94 -1.75 -11.28
CA ASP A 236 11.32 -2.22 -11.45
C ASP A 236 12.00 -2.51 -10.12
N ARG A 237 11.87 -1.63 -9.11
CA ARG A 237 12.33 -1.96 -7.76
C ARG A 237 11.55 -3.13 -7.19
N SER A 238 10.23 -3.13 -7.33
CA SER A 238 9.36 -4.22 -6.88
C SER A 238 9.85 -5.59 -7.37
N ILE A 239 10.02 -5.75 -8.69
CA ILE A 239 10.45 -7.01 -9.31
C ILE A 239 11.81 -7.45 -8.81
N ARG A 240 12.80 -6.54 -8.75
CA ARG A 240 14.15 -6.88 -8.22
C ARG A 240 14.09 -7.39 -6.77
N PHE A 241 13.28 -6.77 -5.92
CA PHE A 241 13.13 -7.21 -4.54
C PHE A 241 12.39 -8.55 -4.43
N TYR A 242 11.38 -8.80 -5.27
CA TYR A 242 10.73 -10.12 -5.34
C TYR A 242 11.70 -11.21 -5.80
N GLU A 243 12.55 -10.96 -6.80
CA GLU A 243 13.56 -11.92 -7.26
C GLU A 243 14.56 -12.29 -6.15
N GLN A 244 15.04 -11.29 -5.40
CA GLN A 244 15.90 -11.52 -4.23
C GLN A 244 15.17 -12.35 -3.16
N THR A 245 13.91 -12.02 -2.89
CA THR A 245 13.06 -12.74 -1.94
C THR A 245 12.87 -14.21 -2.37
N ILE A 246 12.64 -14.47 -3.65
CA ILE A 246 12.51 -15.83 -4.21
C ILE A 246 13.79 -16.63 -3.98
N ALA A 247 14.97 -16.05 -4.21
CA ALA A 247 16.24 -16.74 -3.98
C ALA A 247 16.38 -17.17 -2.51
N LEU A 248 16.05 -16.29 -1.57
CA LEU A 248 16.14 -16.58 -0.14
C LEU A 248 15.11 -17.62 0.32
N TYR A 249 13.85 -17.55 -0.12
CA TYR A 249 12.89 -18.57 0.27
C TYR A 249 13.14 -19.94 -0.40
N LYS A 250 13.82 -19.98 -1.56
CA LYS A 250 14.35 -21.23 -2.13
C LYS A 250 15.43 -21.82 -1.23
N GLU A 251 16.36 -21.00 -0.74
CA GLU A 251 17.40 -21.42 0.22
C GLU A 251 16.78 -21.96 1.52
N LEU A 252 15.76 -21.29 2.04
CA LEU A 252 15.02 -21.70 3.24
C LEU A 252 14.08 -22.89 3.00
N ASN A 253 13.94 -23.37 1.76
CA ASN A 253 12.99 -24.40 1.36
C ASN A 253 11.53 -24.05 1.77
N ASN A 254 11.19 -22.77 1.76
CA ASN A 254 9.88 -22.27 2.19
C ASN A 254 8.91 -22.15 1.00
N LYS A 255 8.30 -23.28 0.65
CA LYS A 255 7.36 -23.39 -0.48
C LYS A 255 6.09 -22.55 -0.32
N ASP A 256 5.62 -22.41 0.92
CA ASP A 256 4.44 -21.61 1.24
C ASP A 256 4.69 -20.13 0.93
N ARG A 257 5.78 -19.56 1.45
CA ARG A 257 6.16 -18.17 1.15
C ARG A 257 6.49 -17.97 -0.33
N LEU A 258 7.15 -18.93 -0.97
CA LEU A 258 7.43 -18.86 -2.42
C LEU A 258 6.16 -18.69 -3.25
N SER A 259 5.09 -19.45 -2.97
CA SER A 259 3.85 -19.35 -3.75
C SER A 259 3.20 -17.96 -3.60
N TYR A 260 3.23 -17.38 -2.41
CA TYR A 260 2.78 -16.00 -2.18
C TYR A 260 3.63 -14.97 -2.94
N VAL A 261 4.95 -15.13 -2.94
CA VAL A 261 5.86 -14.20 -3.64
C VAL A 261 5.64 -14.26 -5.14
N PHE A 262 5.46 -15.45 -5.72
CA PHE A 262 5.14 -15.58 -7.16
C PHE A 262 3.81 -14.91 -7.53
N ASN A 263 2.78 -15.03 -6.69
CA ASN A 263 1.52 -14.33 -6.92
C ASN A 263 1.70 -12.81 -6.91
N ASN A 264 2.45 -12.28 -5.96
CA ASN A 264 2.66 -10.83 -5.87
C ASN A 264 3.56 -10.30 -7.02
N LEU A 265 4.54 -11.11 -7.43
CA LEU A 265 5.37 -10.82 -8.59
C LEU A 265 4.53 -10.80 -9.88
N SER A 266 3.59 -11.74 -10.04
CA SER A 266 2.68 -11.72 -11.19
C SER A 266 1.81 -10.45 -11.23
N ASP A 267 1.31 -9.96 -10.08
CA ASP A 267 0.55 -8.69 -10.05
C ASP A 267 1.43 -7.51 -10.50
N SER A 268 2.72 -7.51 -10.15
CA SER A 268 3.66 -6.49 -10.63
C SER A 268 3.91 -6.59 -12.15
N TYR A 269 4.02 -7.79 -12.70
CA TYR A 269 4.12 -8.00 -14.15
C TYR A 269 2.84 -7.58 -14.89
N ILE A 270 1.65 -7.90 -14.34
CA ILE A 270 0.36 -7.44 -14.88
C ILE A 270 0.31 -5.91 -14.93
N LYS A 271 0.68 -5.25 -13.83
CA LYS A 271 0.74 -3.78 -13.77
C LYS A 271 1.70 -3.20 -14.82
N ARG A 272 2.77 -3.92 -15.17
CA ARG A 272 3.73 -3.54 -16.21
C ARG A 272 3.26 -3.89 -17.63
N GLY A 273 2.19 -4.68 -17.77
CA GLY A 273 1.68 -5.20 -19.05
C GLY A 273 2.39 -6.44 -19.57
N GLU A 274 3.24 -7.08 -18.76
CA GLU A 274 4.02 -8.27 -19.12
C GLU A 274 3.27 -9.56 -18.77
N PHE A 275 2.24 -9.88 -19.55
CA PHE A 275 1.35 -11.00 -19.25
C PHE A 275 2.02 -12.38 -19.29
N ASP A 276 2.98 -12.61 -20.18
CA ASP A 276 3.68 -13.90 -20.28
C ASP A 276 4.47 -14.19 -18.99
N SER A 277 5.22 -13.21 -18.50
CA SER A 277 5.95 -13.32 -17.22
C SER A 277 5.01 -13.46 -16.02
N ALA A 278 3.84 -12.80 -16.05
CA ALA A 278 2.81 -12.98 -15.02
C ALA A 278 2.24 -14.41 -15.01
N LEU A 279 1.96 -14.98 -16.19
CA LEU A 279 1.47 -16.35 -16.34
C LEU A 279 2.49 -17.37 -15.81
N GLU A 280 3.76 -17.24 -16.17
CA GLU A 280 4.84 -18.12 -15.67
C GLU A 280 4.92 -18.10 -14.14
N CYS A 281 4.79 -16.92 -13.52
CA CYS A 281 4.78 -16.78 -12.07
C CYS A 281 3.57 -17.49 -11.43
N ILE A 282 2.36 -17.30 -11.97
CA ILE A 282 1.17 -17.98 -11.44
C ILE A 282 1.26 -19.50 -11.62
N GLU A 283 1.79 -19.99 -12.73
CA GLU A 283 1.99 -21.43 -12.95
C GLU A 283 2.95 -22.04 -11.91
N GLN A 284 4.02 -21.34 -11.56
CA GLN A 284 4.92 -21.73 -10.47
C GLN A 284 4.21 -21.73 -9.12
N ALA A 285 3.39 -20.72 -8.83
CA ALA A 285 2.59 -20.67 -7.61
C ALA A 285 1.58 -21.83 -7.52
N ILE A 286 0.91 -22.17 -8.62
CA ILE A 286 -0.02 -23.30 -8.69
C ILE A 286 0.69 -24.62 -8.42
N ALA A 287 1.86 -24.84 -9.01
CA ALA A 287 2.64 -26.07 -8.79
C ALA A 287 2.96 -26.26 -7.30
N LEU A 288 3.42 -25.19 -6.63
CA LEU A 288 3.70 -25.19 -5.20
C LEU A 288 2.42 -25.41 -4.37
N ASN A 289 1.33 -24.68 -4.68
CA ASN A 289 0.08 -24.79 -3.94
C ASN A 289 -0.60 -26.16 -4.10
N ARG A 290 -0.43 -26.83 -5.25
CA ARG A 290 -0.84 -28.23 -5.45
C ARG A 290 -0.05 -29.17 -4.55
N GLU A 291 1.27 -29.02 -4.49
CA GLU A 291 2.12 -29.82 -3.61
C GLU A 291 1.74 -29.66 -2.12
N LEU A 292 1.43 -28.43 -1.71
CA LEU A 292 1.03 -28.11 -0.33
C LEU A 292 -0.42 -28.55 0.00
N GLY A 293 -1.22 -28.88 -1.02
CA GLY A 293 -2.66 -29.10 -0.89
C GLY A 293 -3.41 -27.84 -0.41
N ALA A 294 -2.95 -26.66 -0.83
CA ALA A 294 -3.49 -25.36 -0.44
C ALA A 294 -4.64 -24.95 -1.37
N LEU A 295 -5.80 -25.62 -1.23
CA LEU A 295 -6.95 -25.45 -2.12
C LEU A 295 -7.47 -24.01 -2.22
N THR A 296 -7.50 -23.26 -1.11
CA THR A 296 -7.90 -21.84 -1.11
C THR A 296 -6.92 -20.97 -1.91
N ALA A 297 -5.62 -21.26 -1.83
CA ALA A 297 -4.61 -20.56 -2.60
C ALA A 297 -4.71 -20.91 -4.11
N LEU A 298 -5.01 -22.17 -4.43
CA LEU A 298 -5.28 -22.59 -5.82
C LEU A 298 -6.48 -21.87 -6.42
N ALA A 299 -7.56 -21.69 -5.66
CA ALA A 299 -8.71 -20.94 -6.13
C ALA A 299 -8.33 -19.48 -6.46
N ARG A 300 -7.53 -18.82 -5.62
CA ARG A 300 -7.00 -17.47 -5.90
C ARG A 300 -6.09 -17.46 -7.13
N ASN A 301 -5.27 -18.49 -7.32
CA ASN A 301 -4.45 -18.60 -8.52
C ASN A 301 -5.29 -18.70 -9.80
N HIS A 302 -6.40 -19.42 -9.76
CA HIS A 302 -7.34 -19.49 -10.88
C HIS A 302 -8.02 -18.13 -11.15
N ASP A 303 -8.42 -17.38 -10.12
CA ASP A 303 -8.91 -15.99 -10.25
C ASP A 303 -7.90 -15.10 -10.99
N PHE A 304 -6.62 -15.14 -10.59
CA PHE A 304 -5.57 -14.37 -11.27
C PHE A 304 -5.40 -14.81 -12.74
N LEU A 305 -5.37 -16.12 -13.02
CA LEU A 305 -5.27 -16.61 -14.39
C LEU A 305 -6.45 -16.17 -15.26
N ILE A 306 -7.68 -16.28 -14.74
CA ILE A 306 -8.89 -15.89 -15.47
C ILE A 306 -8.82 -14.41 -15.84
N GLN A 307 -8.42 -13.54 -14.90
CA GLN A 307 -8.25 -12.11 -15.17
C GLN A 307 -7.21 -11.85 -16.27
N ILE A 308 -6.01 -12.43 -16.15
CA ILE A 308 -4.95 -12.27 -17.16
C ILE A 308 -5.43 -12.73 -18.54
N LEU A 309 -6.09 -13.88 -18.61
CA LEU A 309 -6.55 -14.48 -19.86
C LEU A 309 -7.69 -13.68 -20.48
N VAL A 310 -8.62 -13.16 -19.68
CA VAL A 310 -9.67 -12.24 -20.15
C VAL A 310 -9.04 -10.97 -20.72
N GLU A 311 -8.05 -10.39 -20.04
CA GLU A 311 -7.34 -9.21 -20.53
C GLU A 311 -6.56 -9.46 -21.83
N ASN A 312 -5.98 -10.65 -21.97
CA ASN A 312 -5.30 -11.09 -23.19
C ASN A 312 -6.26 -11.57 -24.29
N GLY A 313 -7.58 -11.59 -24.03
CA GLY A 313 -8.61 -12.02 -24.98
C GLY A 313 -8.76 -13.54 -25.15
N ASP A 314 -8.04 -14.35 -24.38
CA ASP A 314 -8.11 -15.81 -24.39
C ASP A 314 -9.27 -16.32 -23.53
N LEU A 315 -10.49 -16.07 -24.02
CA LEU A 315 -11.72 -16.45 -23.31
C LEU A 315 -11.92 -17.96 -23.21
N GLU A 316 -11.29 -18.75 -24.08
CA GLU A 316 -11.39 -20.21 -24.05
C GLU A 316 -10.65 -20.78 -22.85
N ARG A 317 -9.37 -20.42 -22.67
CA ARG A 317 -8.60 -20.84 -21.48
C ARG A 317 -9.19 -20.24 -20.21
N ALA A 318 -9.66 -18.99 -20.25
CA ALA A 318 -10.35 -18.39 -19.10
C ALA A 318 -11.57 -19.22 -18.68
N GLN A 319 -12.36 -19.70 -19.65
CA GLN A 319 -13.52 -20.56 -19.36
C GLN A 319 -13.11 -21.93 -18.79
N GLN A 320 -11.97 -22.50 -19.21
CA GLN A 320 -11.44 -23.73 -18.63
C GLN A 320 -11.09 -23.54 -17.15
N PHE A 321 -10.34 -22.50 -16.82
CA PHE A 321 -9.99 -22.20 -15.43
C PHE A 321 -11.18 -21.78 -14.58
N LEU A 322 -12.22 -21.17 -15.17
CA LEU A 322 -13.47 -20.92 -14.45
C LEU A 322 -14.15 -22.24 -14.02
N ASN A 323 -14.08 -23.29 -14.85
CA ASN A 323 -14.63 -24.60 -14.49
C ASN A 323 -13.82 -25.25 -13.37
N ASP A 324 -12.49 -25.12 -13.38
CA ASP A 324 -11.63 -25.59 -12.30
C ASP A 324 -11.94 -24.85 -10.99
N LEU A 325 -12.13 -23.52 -11.06
CA LEU A 325 -12.54 -22.70 -9.92
C LEU A 325 -13.93 -23.08 -9.41
N GLU A 326 -14.87 -23.43 -10.29
CA GLU A 326 -16.20 -23.92 -9.89
C GLU A 326 -16.10 -25.24 -9.11
N GLN A 327 -15.23 -26.17 -9.53
CA GLN A 327 -14.99 -27.42 -8.80
C GLN A 327 -14.42 -27.14 -7.40
N LEU A 328 -13.41 -26.27 -7.30
CA LEU A 328 -12.84 -25.86 -6.02
C LEU A 328 -13.87 -25.17 -5.14
N ASN A 329 -14.72 -24.30 -5.69
CA ASN A 329 -15.80 -23.64 -4.97
C ASN A 329 -16.78 -24.66 -4.38
N ASN A 330 -17.19 -25.66 -5.17
CA ASN A 330 -18.08 -26.73 -4.72
C ASN A 330 -17.45 -27.62 -3.63
N GLN A 331 -16.13 -27.83 -3.70
CA GLN A 331 -15.38 -28.59 -2.72
C GLN A 331 -15.20 -27.83 -1.40
N LEU A 332 -14.80 -26.56 -1.47
CA LEU A 332 -14.50 -25.72 -0.30
C LEU A 332 -15.76 -25.24 0.39
N LYS A 333 -16.83 -24.94 -0.37
CA LYS A 333 -18.07 -24.31 0.11
C LYS A 333 -17.81 -23.04 0.92
N ASP A 334 -16.71 -22.35 0.59
CA ASP A 334 -16.30 -21.11 1.23
C ASP A 334 -16.99 -19.92 0.57
N LYS A 335 -17.47 -18.99 1.40
CA LYS A 335 -18.25 -17.84 0.92
C LYS A 335 -17.41 -16.93 0.02
N GLN A 336 -16.15 -16.68 0.37
CA GLN A 336 -15.28 -15.77 -0.39
C GLN A 336 -14.88 -16.40 -1.73
N ILE A 337 -14.60 -17.70 -1.74
CA ILE A 337 -14.35 -18.43 -2.99
C ILE A 337 -15.57 -18.39 -3.91
N ASN A 338 -16.78 -18.49 -3.36
CA ASN A 338 -17.99 -18.36 -4.16
C ASN A 338 -18.16 -16.94 -4.76
N LEU A 339 -17.88 -15.89 -3.99
CA LEU A 339 -17.94 -14.51 -4.49
C LEU A 339 -16.91 -14.27 -5.60
N MET A 340 -15.71 -14.82 -5.46
CA MET A 340 -14.66 -14.79 -6.47
C MET A 340 -15.08 -15.51 -7.77
N TYR A 341 -15.58 -16.75 -7.66
CA TYR A 341 -16.14 -17.49 -8.80
C TYR A 341 -17.25 -16.71 -9.53
N LEU A 342 -18.18 -16.10 -8.78
CA LEU A 342 -19.25 -15.31 -9.37
C LEU A 342 -18.72 -14.06 -10.09
N PHE A 343 -17.71 -13.40 -9.51
CA PHE A 343 -17.05 -12.27 -10.15
C PHE A 343 -16.38 -12.68 -11.46
N ASP A 344 -15.57 -13.73 -11.45
CA ASP A 344 -14.88 -14.23 -12.65
C ASP A 344 -15.84 -14.67 -13.76
N LYS A 345 -16.95 -15.30 -13.36
CA LYS A 345 -18.05 -15.63 -14.27
C LYS A 345 -18.66 -14.38 -14.91
N ALA A 346 -18.91 -13.33 -14.12
CA ALA A 346 -19.39 -12.06 -14.64
C ALA A 346 -18.37 -11.39 -15.56
N LEU A 347 -17.08 -11.47 -15.24
CA LEU A 347 -15.99 -10.90 -16.03
C LEU A 347 -15.91 -11.54 -17.44
N ILE A 348 -16.01 -12.87 -17.53
CA ILE A 348 -16.06 -13.58 -18.82
C ILE A 348 -17.34 -13.22 -19.60
N LEU A 349 -18.49 -13.14 -18.92
CA LEU A 349 -19.77 -12.76 -19.55
C LEU A 349 -19.77 -11.31 -20.08
N LYS A 350 -19.18 -10.37 -19.34
CA LYS A 350 -19.00 -8.96 -19.73
C LYS A 350 -18.19 -8.84 -21.02
N SER A 351 -17.15 -9.67 -21.15
CA SER A 351 -16.23 -9.67 -22.30
C SER A 351 -16.87 -10.20 -23.60
N SER A 352 -18.05 -10.80 -23.53
CA SER A 352 -18.77 -11.24 -24.72
C SER A 352 -19.39 -10.07 -25.51
N PRO A 353 -19.43 -10.15 -26.85
CA PRO A 353 -20.10 -9.15 -27.69
C PRO A 353 -21.63 -9.20 -27.61
N ARG A 354 -22.22 -10.30 -27.09
CA ARG A 354 -23.68 -10.46 -27.01
C ARG A 354 -24.28 -9.66 -25.84
N ILE A 355 -25.22 -8.77 -26.14
CA ILE A 355 -25.93 -7.93 -25.15
C ILE A 355 -26.55 -8.77 -24.02
N ILE A 356 -27.20 -9.90 -24.34
CA ILE A 356 -27.81 -10.80 -23.33
C ILE A 356 -26.76 -11.33 -22.34
N LYS A 357 -25.53 -11.60 -22.77
CA LYS A 357 -24.46 -12.06 -21.87
C LYS A 357 -23.98 -10.91 -20.97
N ARG A 358 -23.91 -9.68 -21.50
CA ARG A 358 -23.57 -8.48 -20.70
C ARG A 358 -24.63 -8.17 -19.64
N GLY A 359 -25.92 -8.25 -19.99
CA GLY A 359 -27.00 -8.10 -19.00
C GLY A 359 -26.95 -9.14 -17.88
N LYS A 360 -26.57 -10.39 -18.19
CA LYS A 360 -26.31 -11.41 -17.15
C LYS A 360 -25.11 -11.09 -16.28
N ALA A 361 -24.04 -10.53 -16.87
CA ALA A 361 -22.88 -10.10 -16.09
C ALA A 361 -23.28 -9.00 -15.10
N GLU A 362 -24.05 -8.01 -15.57
CA GLU A 362 -24.55 -6.92 -14.76
C GLU A 362 -25.41 -7.41 -13.57
N GLU A 363 -26.34 -8.35 -13.81
CA GLU A 363 -27.17 -8.96 -12.77
C GLU A 363 -26.31 -9.62 -11.67
N ILE A 364 -25.29 -10.39 -12.08
CA ILE A 364 -24.37 -11.05 -11.14
C ILE A 364 -23.58 -10.00 -10.33
N LEU A 365 -23.07 -8.97 -10.99
CA LEU A 365 -22.29 -7.91 -10.35
C LEU A 365 -23.13 -7.10 -9.36
N LYS A 366 -24.38 -6.74 -9.71
CA LYS A 366 -25.31 -6.05 -8.79
C LYS A 366 -25.58 -6.91 -7.55
N ARG A 367 -25.82 -8.22 -7.73
CA ARG A 367 -25.99 -9.16 -6.62
C ARG A 367 -24.75 -9.28 -5.72
N LEU A 368 -23.54 -9.22 -6.28
CA LEU A 368 -22.30 -9.24 -5.49
C LEU A 368 -22.20 -8.02 -4.56
N LEU A 369 -22.70 -6.86 -4.97
CA LEU A 369 -22.65 -5.63 -4.18
C LEU A 369 -23.65 -5.58 -3.03
N GLU A 370 -24.75 -6.33 -3.14
CA GLU A 370 -25.74 -6.52 -2.07
C GLU A 370 -25.16 -7.29 -0.88
N ASP A 371 -24.13 -8.13 -1.10
CA ASP A 371 -23.49 -8.89 -0.04
C ASP A 371 -22.58 -8.00 0.82
N LYS A 372 -23.06 -7.62 2.00
CA LYS A 372 -22.34 -6.78 2.96
C LYS A 372 -21.04 -7.40 3.48
N ASN A 373 -20.84 -8.71 3.33
CA ASN A 373 -19.65 -9.43 3.81
C ASN A 373 -18.65 -9.73 2.69
N ALA A 374 -18.88 -9.24 1.46
CA ALA A 374 -17.92 -9.35 0.38
C ALA A 374 -16.63 -8.58 0.73
N VAL A 375 -15.48 -9.22 0.51
CA VAL A 375 -14.16 -8.58 0.72
C VAL A 375 -14.07 -7.33 -0.15
N TYR A 376 -13.43 -6.29 0.37
CA TYR A 376 -13.30 -5.00 -0.31
C TYR A 376 -12.77 -5.15 -1.73
N GLU A 377 -11.84 -6.09 -1.95
CA GLU A 377 -11.28 -6.39 -3.26
C GLU A 377 -12.34 -6.79 -4.29
N THR A 378 -13.15 -7.81 -3.99
CA THR A 378 -14.22 -8.26 -4.89
C THR A 378 -15.25 -7.16 -5.13
N ARG A 379 -15.59 -6.36 -4.10
CA ARG A 379 -16.57 -5.28 -4.23
C ARG A 379 -16.09 -4.17 -5.16
N TYR A 380 -14.86 -3.69 -5.00
CA TYR A 380 -14.37 -2.61 -5.86
C TYR A 380 -14.19 -3.10 -7.30
N ARG A 381 -13.69 -4.33 -7.50
CA ARG A 381 -13.58 -4.93 -8.84
C ARG A 381 -14.96 -5.04 -9.51
N ALA A 382 -15.98 -5.44 -8.75
CA ALA A 382 -17.35 -5.51 -9.25
C ALA A 382 -17.93 -4.13 -9.61
N LEU A 383 -17.66 -3.10 -8.79
CA LEU A 383 -18.04 -1.72 -9.09
C LEU A 383 -17.38 -1.21 -10.38
N LEU A 384 -16.08 -1.45 -10.58
CA LEU A 384 -15.38 -1.05 -11.80
C LEU A 384 -15.95 -1.77 -13.04
N ALA A 385 -16.22 -3.07 -12.92
CA ALA A 385 -16.82 -3.84 -14.01
C ALA A 385 -18.24 -3.34 -14.38
N LEU A 386 -19.04 -2.91 -13.39
CA LEU A 386 -20.34 -2.27 -13.64
C LEU A 386 -20.17 -0.88 -14.26
N CYS A 387 -19.23 -0.07 -13.78
CA CYS A 387 -18.96 1.25 -14.38
C CYS A 387 -18.60 1.11 -15.85
N GLU A 388 -17.79 0.11 -16.23
CA GLU A 388 -17.43 -0.14 -17.63
C GLU A 388 -18.65 -0.55 -18.49
N LEU A 389 -19.56 -1.34 -17.93
CA LEU A 389 -20.82 -1.71 -18.59
C LEU A 389 -21.71 -0.48 -18.81
N LEU A 390 -21.94 0.33 -17.76
CA LEU A 390 -22.75 1.54 -17.85
C LEU A 390 -22.14 2.61 -18.75
N LEU A 391 -20.81 2.77 -18.77
CA LEU A 391 -20.16 3.66 -19.73
C LEU A 391 -20.36 3.20 -21.18
N THR A 392 -20.33 1.89 -21.40
CA THR A 392 -20.61 1.34 -22.73
C THR A 392 -22.04 1.63 -23.13
N GLU A 393 -22.99 1.53 -22.20
CA GLU A 393 -24.39 1.89 -22.43
C GLU A 393 -24.57 3.39 -22.70
N LEU A 394 -24.05 4.25 -21.83
CA LEU A 394 -24.09 5.71 -21.95
C LEU A 394 -23.58 6.17 -23.32
N ARG A 395 -22.48 5.57 -23.80
CA ARG A 395 -21.90 5.87 -25.12
C ARG A 395 -22.83 5.50 -26.28
N MET A 396 -23.63 4.44 -26.12
CA MET A 396 -24.52 3.92 -27.16
C MET A 396 -25.88 4.65 -27.16
N THR A 397 -26.39 5.03 -26.00
CA THR A 397 -27.73 5.59 -25.83
C THR A 397 -27.74 7.12 -25.72
N ASN A 398 -26.64 7.74 -25.25
CA ASN A 398 -26.59 9.12 -24.76
C ASN A 398 -27.65 9.40 -23.66
N ASP A 399 -28.04 8.39 -22.90
CA ASP A 399 -29.04 8.53 -21.84
C ASP A 399 -28.42 9.10 -20.55
N LEU A 400 -28.90 10.27 -20.11
CA LEU A 400 -28.42 10.94 -18.92
C LEU A 400 -28.79 10.20 -17.63
N GLU A 401 -29.83 9.36 -17.61
CA GLU A 401 -30.18 8.57 -16.42
C GLU A 401 -29.06 7.57 -16.07
N VAL A 402 -28.34 7.07 -17.08
CA VAL A 402 -27.18 6.18 -16.91
C VAL A 402 -26.01 6.91 -16.24
N LEU A 403 -25.88 8.22 -16.46
CA LEU A 403 -24.84 9.04 -15.81
C LEU A 403 -25.10 9.16 -14.30
N ASP A 404 -26.37 9.26 -13.88
CA ASP A 404 -26.73 9.30 -12.46
C ASP A 404 -26.43 7.97 -11.76
N GLU A 405 -26.75 6.82 -12.39
CA GLU A 405 -26.39 5.50 -11.86
C GLU A 405 -24.88 5.35 -11.73
N LEU A 406 -24.12 5.78 -12.74
CA LEU A 406 -22.66 5.76 -12.74
C LEU A 406 -22.07 6.60 -11.59
N ASN A 407 -22.59 7.82 -11.38
CA ASN A 407 -22.17 8.69 -10.28
C ASN A 407 -22.42 8.03 -8.91
N GLN A 408 -23.51 7.30 -8.74
CA GLN A 408 -23.78 6.53 -7.52
C GLN A 408 -22.78 5.39 -7.32
N LEU A 409 -22.47 4.61 -8.36
CA LEU A 409 -21.49 3.51 -8.26
C LEU A 409 -20.08 4.01 -7.93
N ILE A 410 -19.65 5.12 -8.54
CA ILE A 410 -18.33 5.71 -8.28
C ILE A 410 -18.25 6.32 -6.88
N SER A 411 -19.35 6.88 -6.38
CA SER A 411 -19.42 7.32 -4.98
C SER A 411 -19.28 6.12 -4.02
N GLN A 412 -19.89 4.98 -4.33
CA GLN A 412 -19.68 3.74 -3.56
C GLN A 412 -18.24 3.25 -3.66
N LEU A 413 -17.61 3.36 -4.83
CA LEU A 413 -16.19 3.00 -5.03
C LEU A 413 -15.29 3.83 -4.14
N LEU A 414 -15.52 5.14 -4.07
CA LEU A 414 -14.77 6.06 -3.20
C LEU A 414 -14.94 5.69 -1.73
N GLU A 415 -16.16 5.38 -1.29
CA GLU A 415 -16.43 4.97 0.10
C GLU A 415 -15.78 3.64 0.46
N ILE A 416 -15.74 2.68 -0.46
CA ILE A 416 -15.01 1.42 -0.26
C ILE A 416 -13.52 1.68 -0.17
N ALA A 417 -12.96 2.49 -1.07
CA ALA A 417 -11.54 2.80 -1.09
C ALA A 417 -11.09 3.52 0.20
N LYS A 418 -11.93 4.42 0.75
CA LYS A 418 -11.71 5.04 2.07
C LYS A 418 -11.69 4.01 3.19
N LYS A 419 -12.68 3.10 3.23
CA LYS A 419 -12.80 2.08 4.28
C LYS A 419 -11.67 1.05 4.23
N SER A 420 -11.21 0.71 3.03
CA SER A 420 -10.10 -0.23 2.82
C SER A 420 -8.72 0.41 2.88
N HIS A 421 -8.63 1.72 3.11
CA HIS A 421 -7.37 2.49 3.08
C HIS A 421 -6.60 2.31 1.75
N SER A 422 -7.32 2.09 0.64
CA SER A 422 -6.72 1.97 -0.68
C SER A 422 -6.60 3.35 -1.34
N TYR A 423 -5.57 4.09 -0.95
CA TYR A 423 -5.36 5.47 -1.41
C TYR A 423 -5.10 5.59 -2.92
N TRP A 424 -4.55 4.54 -3.54
CA TRP A 424 -4.43 4.47 -4.99
C TRP A 424 -5.80 4.48 -5.66
N ILE A 425 -6.70 3.58 -5.23
CA ILE A 425 -8.07 3.52 -5.75
C ILE A 425 -8.79 4.84 -5.46
N MET A 426 -8.58 5.45 -4.28
CA MET A 426 -9.15 6.77 -3.98
C MET A 426 -8.71 7.83 -4.99
N GLY A 427 -7.40 7.98 -5.23
CA GLY A 427 -6.88 8.96 -6.18
C GLY A 427 -7.38 8.74 -7.61
N GLU A 428 -7.38 7.50 -8.09
CA GLU A 428 -7.94 7.15 -9.40
C GLU A 428 -9.46 7.37 -9.47
N THR A 429 -10.18 7.16 -8.37
CA THR A 429 -11.62 7.42 -8.28
C THR A 429 -11.91 8.92 -8.34
N TYR A 430 -11.12 9.76 -7.68
CA TYR A 430 -11.22 11.22 -7.81
C TYR A 430 -10.94 11.68 -9.25
N LEU A 431 -9.93 11.11 -9.91
CA LEU A 431 -9.66 11.37 -11.33
C LEU A 431 -10.84 10.94 -12.21
N LEU A 432 -11.47 9.79 -11.93
CA LEU A 432 -12.65 9.34 -12.65
C LEU A 432 -13.86 10.27 -12.43
N GLN A 433 -14.12 10.69 -11.19
CA GLN A 433 -15.16 11.67 -10.87
C GLN A 433 -14.90 13.01 -11.57
N ALA A 434 -13.65 13.46 -11.62
CA ALA A 434 -13.29 14.68 -12.33
C ALA A 434 -13.65 14.60 -13.81
N LYS A 435 -13.30 13.48 -14.47
CA LYS A 435 -13.65 13.25 -15.87
C LYS A 435 -15.16 13.16 -16.11
N LEU A 436 -15.94 12.68 -15.14
CA LEU A 436 -17.40 12.70 -15.23
C LEU A 436 -18.00 14.09 -15.05
N ALA A 437 -17.45 14.90 -14.14
CA ALA A 437 -17.85 16.30 -14.01
C ALA A 437 -17.69 17.07 -15.33
N LEU A 438 -16.67 16.73 -16.13
CA LEU A 438 -16.50 17.28 -17.49
C LEU A 438 -17.65 16.93 -18.44
N LEU A 439 -18.31 15.77 -18.30
CA LEU A 439 -19.46 15.42 -19.15
C LEU A 439 -20.65 16.35 -18.91
N SER A 440 -20.85 16.75 -17.66
CA SER A 440 -21.82 17.76 -17.24
C SER A 440 -21.31 19.19 -17.41
N LEU A 441 -20.12 19.37 -17.98
CA LEU A 441 -19.45 20.66 -18.22
C LEU A 441 -19.19 21.46 -16.93
N ASP A 442 -19.08 20.77 -15.79
CA ASP A 442 -18.67 21.36 -14.51
C ASP A 442 -17.15 21.33 -14.38
N LEU A 443 -16.50 22.26 -15.09
CA LEU A 443 -15.03 22.40 -15.12
C LEU A 443 -14.45 22.75 -13.75
N LYS A 444 -15.24 23.43 -12.93
CA LYS A 444 -14.85 23.84 -11.58
C LYS A 444 -14.77 22.62 -10.67
N GLU A 445 -15.81 21.80 -10.65
CA GLU A 445 -15.84 20.57 -9.88
C GLU A 445 -14.77 19.59 -10.35
N ALA A 446 -14.56 19.46 -11.66
CA ALA A 446 -13.50 18.62 -12.22
C ALA A 446 -12.11 19.00 -11.66
N ARG A 447 -11.77 20.29 -11.66
CA ARG A 447 -10.48 20.78 -11.12
C ARG A 447 -10.36 20.60 -9.61
N ARG A 448 -11.47 20.78 -8.87
CA ARG A 448 -11.51 20.52 -7.42
C ARG A 448 -11.23 19.05 -7.12
N LEU A 449 -11.84 18.13 -7.85
CA LEU A 449 -11.65 16.69 -7.70
C LEU A 449 -10.23 16.25 -8.08
N LEU A 450 -9.64 16.81 -9.14
CA LEU A 450 -8.22 16.57 -9.48
C LEU A 450 -7.28 17.01 -8.36
N THR A 451 -7.53 18.19 -7.78
CA THR A 451 -6.76 18.70 -6.64
C THR A 451 -6.86 17.74 -5.44
N GLN A 452 -8.07 17.26 -5.13
CA GLN A 452 -8.27 16.28 -4.04
C GLN A 452 -7.56 14.95 -4.31
N GLY A 453 -7.68 14.41 -5.52
CA GLY A 453 -7.03 13.16 -5.92
C GLY A 453 -5.50 13.26 -5.82
N GLN A 454 -4.92 14.37 -6.28
CA GLN A 454 -3.49 14.61 -6.18
C GLN A 454 -3.02 14.73 -4.73
N GLN A 455 -3.73 15.51 -3.89
CA GLN A 455 -3.38 15.67 -2.46
C GLN A 455 -3.39 14.34 -1.71
N ILE A 456 -4.34 13.45 -2.02
CA ILE A 456 -4.37 12.10 -1.43
C ILE A 456 -3.17 11.29 -1.89
N ALA A 457 -2.87 11.29 -3.18
CA ALA A 457 -1.73 10.56 -3.70
C ALA A 457 -0.41 11.03 -3.06
N GLU A 458 -0.21 12.34 -2.91
CA GLU A 458 0.97 12.92 -2.27
C GLU A 458 1.05 12.60 -0.77
N ARG A 459 -0.07 12.69 -0.05
CA ARG A 459 -0.11 12.43 1.40
C ARG A 459 0.34 11.01 1.76
N TYR A 460 0.09 10.04 0.88
CA TYR A 460 0.35 8.63 1.12
C TYR A 460 1.49 8.07 0.26
N GLY A 461 2.38 8.94 -0.25
CA GLY A 461 3.61 8.52 -0.94
C GLY A 461 3.39 7.89 -2.32
N LEU A 462 2.24 8.13 -2.97
CA LEU A 462 1.91 7.61 -4.30
C LEU A 462 2.37 8.57 -5.41
N LYS A 463 3.68 8.80 -5.47
CA LYS A 463 4.33 9.80 -6.34
C LYS A 463 3.91 9.71 -7.81
N LEU A 464 3.91 8.51 -8.38
CA LEU A 464 3.54 8.31 -9.79
C LEU A 464 2.07 8.66 -10.07
N LEU A 465 1.16 8.32 -9.14
CA LEU A 465 -0.24 8.70 -9.25
C LEU A 465 -0.43 10.22 -9.12
N ALA A 466 0.30 10.85 -8.19
CA ALA A 466 0.24 12.29 -8.03
C ALA A 466 0.68 13.03 -9.31
N ILE A 467 1.78 12.59 -9.94
CA ILE A 467 2.24 13.16 -11.22
C ILE A 467 1.20 12.92 -12.32
N LYS A 468 0.64 11.71 -12.42
CA LYS A 468 -0.43 11.39 -13.38
C LYS A 468 -1.61 12.37 -13.23
N ILE A 469 -2.14 12.54 -12.02
CA ILE A 469 -3.28 13.42 -11.76
C ILE A 469 -2.92 14.88 -12.05
N SER A 470 -1.72 15.33 -11.69
CA SER A 470 -1.24 16.69 -11.99
C SER A 470 -1.14 16.93 -13.50
N ASN A 471 -0.65 15.96 -14.28
CA ASN A 471 -0.58 16.06 -15.74
C ASN A 471 -1.97 16.18 -16.37
N GLU A 472 -2.95 15.43 -15.86
CA GLU A 472 -4.35 15.53 -16.31
C GLU A 472 -4.95 16.91 -15.96
N HIS A 473 -4.55 17.51 -14.83
CA HIS A 473 -4.96 18.87 -14.47
C HIS A 473 -4.33 19.91 -15.40
N ASP A 474 -3.04 19.80 -15.69
CA ASP A 474 -2.36 20.69 -16.66
C ASP A 474 -2.98 20.61 -18.05
N GLU A 475 -3.33 19.40 -18.49
CA GLU A 475 -3.97 19.20 -19.78
C GLU A 475 -5.38 19.81 -19.82
N LEU A 476 -6.16 19.65 -18.74
CA LEU A 476 -7.47 20.30 -18.62
C LEU A 476 -7.35 21.83 -18.69
N LEU A 477 -6.35 22.41 -18.04
CA LEU A 477 -6.09 23.85 -18.05
C LEU A 477 -5.77 24.38 -19.45
N LYS A 478 -5.02 23.61 -20.26
CA LYS A 478 -4.75 23.95 -21.67
C LYS A 478 -6.01 23.86 -22.54
N GLN A 479 -6.95 22.99 -22.18
CA GLN A 479 -8.16 22.72 -22.94
C GLN A 479 -9.39 23.52 -22.49
N LEU A 480 -9.26 24.45 -21.52
CA LEU A 480 -10.41 25.19 -20.96
C LEU A 480 -11.28 25.84 -22.04
N ASN A 481 -10.67 26.55 -23.00
CA ASN A 481 -11.41 27.19 -24.09
C ASN A 481 -12.15 26.18 -24.99
N MET A 482 -11.55 25.00 -25.22
CA MET A 482 -12.20 23.93 -25.98
C MET A 482 -13.42 23.38 -25.23
N TRP A 483 -13.29 23.18 -23.91
CA TRP A 483 -14.41 22.78 -23.07
C TRP A 483 -15.52 23.82 -22.98
N GLU A 484 -15.18 25.11 -22.98
CA GLU A 484 -16.17 26.18 -23.01
C GLU A 484 -16.97 26.19 -24.33
N ASN A 485 -16.32 25.93 -25.46
CA ASN A 485 -17.00 25.81 -26.75
C ASN A 485 -17.98 24.62 -26.80
N LEU A 486 -17.75 23.57 -26.01
CA LEU A 486 -18.65 22.42 -25.91
C LEU A 486 -19.96 22.72 -25.14
N LYS A 487 -20.08 23.88 -24.49
CA LYS A 487 -21.34 24.34 -23.86
C LYS A 487 -22.43 24.67 -24.89
N GLU A 488 -22.08 24.82 -26.16
CA GLU A 488 -23.06 24.98 -27.22
C GLU A 488 -23.91 23.71 -27.38
N PRO A 489 -25.23 23.83 -27.68
CA PRO A 489 -26.21 22.75 -27.58
C PRO A 489 -26.03 21.59 -28.58
N THR A 490 -24.95 21.57 -29.37
CA THR A 490 -24.69 20.57 -30.41
C THR A 490 -23.81 19.41 -29.95
N SER A 491 -23.13 19.49 -28.79
CA SER A 491 -22.19 18.44 -28.37
C SER A 491 -22.89 17.25 -27.70
N SER A 492 -22.68 16.05 -28.24
CA SER A 492 -23.25 14.82 -27.66
C SER A 492 -22.45 14.33 -26.45
N ILE A 493 -23.06 13.56 -25.55
CA ILE A 493 -22.34 12.96 -24.40
C ILE A 493 -21.19 12.09 -24.89
N LYS A 494 -21.41 11.31 -25.96
CA LYS A 494 -20.35 10.53 -26.61
C LYS A 494 -19.13 11.40 -26.98
N GLU A 495 -19.32 12.56 -27.60
CA GLU A 495 -18.21 13.46 -27.98
C GLU A 495 -17.46 13.97 -26.73
N ARG A 496 -18.20 14.33 -25.67
CA ARG A 496 -17.59 14.75 -24.40
C ARG A 496 -16.82 13.62 -23.73
N MET A 497 -17.30 12.37 -23.81
CA MET A 497 -16.61 11.20 -23.28
C MET A 497 -15.30 10.90 -24.00
N GLU A 498 -15.30 11.04 -25.34
CA GLU A 498 -14.10 10.90 -26.17
C GLU A 498 -13.09 12.00 -25.83
N PHE A 499 -13.55 13.25 -25.69
CA PHE A 499 -12.70 14.38 -25.33
C PHE A 499 -12.11 14.25 -23.92
N ALA A 500 -12.90 13.81 -22.93
CA ALA A 500 -12.44 13.54 -21.56
C ALA A 500 -11.53 12.30 -21.43
N ARG A 501 -11.40 11.48 -22.48
CA ARG A 501 -10.67 10.19 -22.48
C ARG A 501 -11.15 9.23 -21.39
N LEU A 502 -12.46 9.19 -21.16
CA LEU A 502 -13.05 8.46 -20.02
C LEU A 502 -12.86 6.94 -20.12
N ASN A 503 -12.95 6.38 -21.33
CA ASN A 503 -12.74 4.95 -21.57
C ASN A 503 -11.31 4.52 -21.22
N GLU A 504 -10.31 5.32 -21.59
CA GLU A 504 -8.91 5.07 -21.27
C GLU A 504 -8.68 5.04 -19.76
N GLN A 505 -9.34 5.95 -19.02
CA GLN A 505 -9.24 6.00 -17.56
C GLN A 505 -9.84 4.75 -16.89
N ILE A 506 -11.03 4.31 -17.30
CA ILE A 506 -11.63 3.07 -16.77
C ILE A 506 -10.78 1.86 -17.15
N GLU A 507 -10.30 1.78 -18.39
CA GLU A 507 -9.44 0.68 -18.83
C GLU A 507 -8.16 0.57 -17.99
N LYS A 508 -7.51 1.71 -17.68
CA LYS A 508 -6.35 1.77 -16.78
C LYS A 508 -6.69 1.30 -15.36
N MET A 509 -7.84 1.72 -14.81
CA MET A 509 -8.29 1.29 -13.49
C MET A 509 -8.63 -0.21 -13.44
N THR A 510 -9.28 -0.74 -14.47
CA THR A 510 -9.68 -2.15 -14.56
C THR A 510 -8.46 -3.05 -14.74
N ARG A 511 -7.56 -2.72 -15.67
CA ARG A 511 -6.37 -3.53 -15.98
C ARG A 511 -5.21 -3.32 -15.01
N ARG A 512 -5.37 -2.43 -14.02
CA ARG A 512 -4.32 -2.03 -13.07
C ARG A 512 -3.00 -1.62 -13.74
N ARG A 513 -3.02 -1.15 -14.99
CA ARG A 513 -1.78 -0.83 -15.71
C ARG A 513 -1.17 0.45 -15.17
N LEU A 514 0.11 0.38 -14.85
CA LEU A 514 0.88 1.56 -14.51
C LEU A 514 0.89 2.51 -15.71
N VAL A 515 0.66 3.78 -15.46
CA VAL A 515 0.88 4.81 -16.45
C VAL A 515 2.37 5.11 -16.46
N GLU A 516 3.03 4.89 -17.59
CA GLU A 516 4.36 5.44 -17.83
C GLU A 516 4.25 6.96 -17.72
N VAL A 517 4.74 7.49 -16.62
CA VAL A 517 4.86 8.93 -16.45
C VAL A 517 6.13 9.32 -17.19
N SER A 518 5.99 9.88 -18.40
CA SER A 518 7.09 10.57 -19.06
C SER A 518 7.67 11.56 -18.06
N THR A 519 8.97 11.53 -17.75
CA THR A 519 9.63 12.56 -16.94
C THR A 519 9.61 13.88 -17.72
N PRO A 520 8.80 14.87 -17.34
CA PRO A 520 8.57 16.02 -18.20
C PRO A 520 9.68 17.06 -18.03
N PRO A 521 9.81 18.03 -18.96
CA PRO A 521 10.78 19.10 -18.81
C PRO A 521 10.54 19.87 -17.52
N ASN A 522 11.64 20.31 -16.90
CA ASN A 522 11.59 21.16 -15.71
C ASN A 522 10.72 22.39 -15.98
N GLU A 523 9.89 22.74 -15.01
CA GLU A 523 9.25 24.05 -14.99
C GLU A 523 10.29 25.18 -14.93
N GLU A 524 9.93 26.34 -15.48
CA GLU A 524 10.75 27.54 -15.50
C GLU A 524 10.16 28.58 -14.55
N PRO A 525 10.89 29.00 -13.50
CA PRO A 525 10.43 30.02 -12.56
C PRO A 525 10.31 31.36 -13.26
N ILE A 526 9.23 32.09 -12.99
CA ILE A 526 8.99 33.43 -13.54
C ILE A 526 8.90 34.45 -12.41
N PHE A 527 8.07 34.16 -11.41
CA PHE A 527 7.84 35.09 -10.31
C PHE A 527 7.44 34.36 -9.03
N LEU A 528 8.01 34.77 -7.90
CA LEU A 528 7.60 34.35 -6.56
C LEU A 528 7.07 35.57 -5.81
N LEU A 529 5.88 35.44 -5.25
CA LEU A 529 5.20 36.51 -4.53
C LEU A 529 4.62 35.98 -3.22
N ILE A 530 4.84 36.71 -2.13
CA ILE A 530 4.24 36.44 -0.83
C ILE A 530 3.36 37.64 -0.51
N VAL A 531 2.06 37.38 -0.36
CA VAL A 531 1.08 38.40 0.01
C VAL A 531 0.43 38.05 1.35
N SER A 532 0.02 39.05 2.11
CA SER A 532 -0.84 38.83 3.27
C SER A 532 -2.23 38.32 2.84
N GLU A 533 -2.97 37.73 3.77
CA GLU A 533 -4.40 37.42 3.56
C GLU A 533 -5.24 38.67 3.23
N GLY A 534 -4.76 39.86 3.59
CA GLY A 534 -5.32 41.15 3.19
C GLY A 534 -4.86 41.66 1.81
N GLY A 535 -4.05 40.90 1.09
CA GLY A 535 -3.53 41.19 -0.26
C GLY A 535 -2.43 42.23 -0.34
N THR A 536 -1.79 42.55 0.78
CA THR A 536 -0.61 43.43 0.78
C THR A 536 0.61 42.58 0.39
N PRO A 537 1.37 42.94 -0.66
CA PRO A 537 2.62 42.27 -0.95
C PRO A 537 3.60 42.45 0.21
N ILE A 538 4.23 41.36 0.61
CA ILE A 538 5.24 41.31 1.67
C ILE A 538 6.60 41.02 1.07
N PHE A 539 6.67 40.21 0.03
CA PHE A 539 7.91 39.87 -0.64
C PHE A 539 7.62 39.52 -2.10
N SER A 540 8.49 39.95 -3.01
CA SER A 540 8.42 39.59 -4.43
C SER A 540 9.81 39.35 -4.99
N GLN A 541 9.95 38.35 -5.85
CA GLN A 541 11.16 38.04 -6.59
C GLN A 541 10.80 37.69 -8.04
N SER A 542 11.39 38.43 -8.99
CA SER A 542 11.41 38.05 -10.41
C SER A 542 12.59 37.14 -10.70
N PHE A 543 12.37 36.15 -11.56
CA PHE A 543 13.42 35.27 -12.09
C PHE A 543 13.74 35.57 -13.56
N GLU A 544 12.97 36.41 -14.24
CA GLU A 544 13.25 36.88 -15.59
C GLU A 544 14.04 38.20 -15.56
N GLU A 545 15.02 38.34 -16.46
CA GLU A 545 15.83 39.57 -16.61
C GLU A 545 15.05 40.72 -17.28
N ASP A 546 13.96 40.40 -18.00
CA ASP A 546 13.12 41.37 -18.72
C ASP A 546 11.93 41.80 -17.85
N GLN A 547 11.86 43.09 -17.51
CA GLN A 547 10.80 43.67 -16.65
C GLN A 547 9.42 43.73 -17.33
N SER A 548 9.31 43.31 -18.60
CA SER A 548 8.03 43.34 -19.33
C SER A 548 6.91 42.52 -18.67
N PHE A 549 7.23 41.42 -18.00
CA PHE A 549 6.24 40.63 -17.24
C PHE A 549 5.84 41.32 -15.92
N GLU A 550 6.79 41.97 -15.25
CA GLU A 550 6.51 42.82 -14.09
C GLU A 550 5.57 43.96 -14.48
N ASP A 551 5.84 44.69 -15.56
CA ASP A 551 4.97 45.78 -16.02
C ASP A 551 3.53 45.31 -16.33
N TYR A 552 3.37 44.11 -16.89
CA TYR A 552 2.07 43.48 -17.13
C TYR A 552 1.34 43.09 -15.84
N LEU A 553 2.05 42.55 -14.84
CA LEU A 553 1.51 42.22 -13.51
C LEU A 553 1.17 43.50 -12.70
N PHE A 554 2.08 44.47 -12.65
CA PHE A 554 1.94 45.70 -11.86
C PHE A 554 0.92 46.69 -12.45
N GLY A 555 0.58 46.59 -13.74
CA GLY A 555 -0.43 47.45 -14.39
C GLY A 555 -1.89 47.20 -13.99
N GLY A 556 -2.22 46.03 -13.40
CA GLY A 556 -3.62 45.72 -13.03
C GLY A 556 -3.83 44.45 -12.20
N PHE A 557 -2.89 43.50 -12.17
CA PHE A 557 -3.03 42.29 -11.37
C PHE A 557 -2.97 42.60 -9.88
N PHE A 558 -2.05 43.47 -9.41
CA PHE A 558 -1.95 43.84 -7.98
C PHE A 558 -3.16 44.59 -7.43
N THR A 559 -3.79 45.45 -8.22
CA THR A 559 -5.03 46.15 -7.82
C THR A 559 -6.23 45.21 -7.72
N ALA A 560 -6.21 44.10 -8.46
CA ALA A 560 -7.27 43.09 -8.46
C ALA A 560 -6.88 41.79 -7.73
N ILE A 561 -5.66 41.68 -7.16
CA ILE A 561 -5.10 40.40 -6.72
C ILE A 561 -5.95 39.78 -5.61
N ASN A 562 -6.47 40.60 -4.70
CA ASN A 562 -7.43 40.16 -3.68
C ASN A 562 -8.73 39.64 -4.28
N SER A 563 -9.29 40.34 -5.26
CA SER A 563 -10.52 39.90 -5.92
C SER A 563 -10.26 38.60 -6.68
N PHE A 564 -9.12 38.50 -7.37
CA PHE A 564 -8.73 37.34 -8.16
C PHE A 564 -8.42 36.12 -7.27
N ILE A 565 -7.65 36.30 -6.20
CA ILE A 565 -7.36 35.27 -5.20
C ILE A 565 -8.66 34.77 -4.59
N ASN A 566 -9.52 35.68 -4.12
CA ASN A 566 -10.78 35.30 -3.51
C ASN A 566 -11.74 34.67 -4.52
N GLU A 567 -11.80 35.13 -5.76
CA GLU A 567 -12.70 34.55 -6.76
C GLU A 567 -12.23 33.17 -7.23
N LYS A 568 -10.93 33.01 -7.52
CA LYS A 568 -10.41 31.80 -8.15
C LYS A 568 -9.98 30.73 -7.16
N PHE A 569 -9.54 31.08 -5.95
CA PHE A 569 -8.93 30.12 -5.02
C PHE A 569 -9.73 29.88 -3.73
N SER A 570 -10.69 30.76 -3.36
CA SER A 570 -11.59 30.50 -2.21
C SER A 570 -12.44 29.22 -2.38
N GLU A 571 -12.53 28.73 -3.61
CA GLU A 571 -13.34 27.59 -4.00
C GLU A 571 -12.56 26.26 -3.99
N GLY A 572 -11.32 26.27 -3.47
CA GLY A 572 -10.48 25.08 -3.27
C GLY A 572 -9.60 24.69 -4.46
N LEU A 573 -9.46 25.58 -5.45
CA LEU A 573 -8.49 25.43 -6.54
C LEU A 573 -7.08 25.77 -6.05
N ASP A 574 -6.07 25.10 -6.59
CA ASP A 574 -4.66 25.31 -6.20
C ASP A 574 -3.81 25.99 -7.29
N ARG A 575 -4.29 26.00 -8.55
CA ARG A 575 -3.55 26.56 -9.69
C ARG A 575 -4.46 27.11 -10.78
N VAL A 576 -4.00 28.13 -11.52
CA VAL A 576 -4.72 28.78 -12.64
C VAL A 576 -3.74 29.06 -13.78
N SER A 577 -4.15 28.81 -15.03
CA SER A 577 -3.35 29.14 -16.22
C SER A 577 -3.77 30.45 -16.88
N PHE A 578 -2.82 31.18 -17.46
CA PHE A 578 -3.03 32.37 -18.29
C PHE A 578 -1.97 32.42 -19.41
N GLY A 579 -2.38 32.07 -20.62
CA GLY A 579 -1.45 31.86 -21.74
C GLY A 579 -0.51 30.69 -21.43
N GLU A 580 0.80 30.94 -21.50
CA GLU A 580 1.84 29.94 -21.21
C GLU A 580 2.24 29.86 -19.73
N HIS A 581 1.70 30.77 -18.91
CA HIS A 581 2.04 30.87 -17.49
C HIS A 581 0.99 30.15 -16.64
N THR A 582 1.46 29.56 -15.54
CA THR A 582 0.60 28.98 -14.50
C THR A 582 0.93 29.64 -13.17
N LEU A 583 -0.10 30.12 -12.47
CA LEU A 583 -0.01 30.58 -11.09
C LEU A 583 -0.44 29.46 -10.16
N LEU A 584 0.46 29.07 -9.27
CA LEU A 584 0.16 28.28 -8.09
C LEU A 584 -0.07 29.19 -6.89
N MET A 585 -0.99 28.80 -6.02
CA MET A 585 -1.23 29.51 -4.77
C MET A 585 -1.40 28.55 -3.60
N ASN A 586 -0.67 28.83 -2.53
CA ASN A 586 -0.73 28.08 -1.29
C ASN A 586 -1.07 29.02 -0.13
N SER A 587 -2.09 28.66 0.64
CA SER A 587 -2.43 29.38 1.87
C SER A 587 -1.57 28.88 3.01
N VAL A 588 -0.85 29.81 3.64
CA VAL A 588 0.04 29.58 4.79
C VAL A 588 -0.20 30.73 5.76
N SER A 589 -1.29 30.64 6.53
CA SER A 589 -1.78 31.76 7.35
C SER A 589 -0.66 32.38 8.20
N PRO A 590 -0.50 33.72 8.18
CA PRO A 590 -1.39 34.74 7.59
C PRO A 590 -1.08 35.14 6.13
N PHE A 591 -0.41 34.27 5.36
CA PHE A 591 0.08 34.57 4.01
C PHE A 591 -0.57 33.71 2.92
N PHE A 592 -0.51 34.21 1.69
CA PHE A 592 -0.57 33.41 0.48
C PHE A 592 0.80 33.46 -0.21
N ILE A 593 1.29 32.29 -0.60
CA ILE A 593 2.50 32.14 -1.41
C ILE A 593 2.05 31.84 -2.84
N CYS A 594 2.38 32.75 -3.74
CA CYS A 594 2.02 32.76 -5.14
C CYS A 594 3.28 32.48 -5.97
N TYR A 595 3.24 31.44 -6.79
CA TYR A 595 4.36 31.06 -7.65
C TYR A 595 3.92 30.99 -9.11
N ILE A 596 4.54 31.80 -9.96
CA ILE A 596 4.29 31.86 -11.39
C ILE A 596 5.43 31.18 -12.12
N PHE A 597 5.08 30.25 -13.00
CA PHE A 597 6.05 29.45 -13.76
C PHE A 597 5.50 29.08 -15.15
N LYS A 598 6.39 28.65 -16.03
CA LYS A 598 6.05 27.98 -17.30
C LYS A 598 6.30 26.47 -17.17
N GLY A 599 5.50 25.66 -17.85
CA GLY A 599 5.66 24.21 -17.86
C GLY A 599 4.77 23.48 -16.86
N GLN A 600 5.29 22.42 -16.24
CA GLN A 600 4.49 21.49 -15.46
C GLN A 600 4.32 21.87 -13.99
N SER A 601 3.10 21.65 -13.50
CA SER A 601 2.72 22.11 -12.18
C SER A 601 3.12 21.17 -11.03
N TYR A 602 3.34 19.87 -11.26
CA TYR A 602 3.67 18.94 -10.17
C TYR A 602 4.97 19.34 -9.44
N LEU A 603 6.06 19.53 -10.18
CA LEU A 603 7.35 19.89 -9.59
C LEU A 603 7.31 21.29 -8.97
N ALA A 604 6.62 22.23 -9.63
CA ALA A 604 6.37 23.56 -9.09
C ALA A 604 5.67 23.49 -7.72
N GLN A 605 4.68 22.61 -7.56
CA GLN A 605 4.02 22.39 -6.27
C GLN A 605 4.93 21.78 -5.21
N GLN A 606 5.79 20.83 -5.58
CA GLN A 606 6.77 20.27 -4.65
C GLN A 606 7.76 21.34 -4.17
N ARG A 607 8.21 22.23 -5.07
CA ARG A 607 9.10 23.36 -4.73
C ARG A 607 8.46 24.32 -3.77
N VAL A 608 7.24 24.78 -4.08
CA VAL A 608 6.51 25.70 -3.21
C VAL A 608 6.26 25.07 -1.84
N ARG A 609 5.88 23.78 -1.79
CA ARG A 609 5.69 23.07 -0.51
C ARG A 609 6.98 22.96 0.28
N TYR A 610 8.10 22.63 -0.37
CA TYR A 610 9.40 22.56 0.28
C TYR A 610 9.87 23.92 0.80
N PHE A 611 9.67 24.98 0.02
CA PHE A 611 9.93 26.36 0.43
C PHE A 611 9.09 26.75 1.66
N ILE A 612 7.79 26.43 1.65
CA ILE A 612 6.90 26.66 2.80
C ILE A 612 7.40 25.94 4.05
N ASP A 613 7.72 24.65 3.94
CA ASP A 613 8.21 23.85 5.06
C ASP A 613 9.52 24.40 5.62
N LYS A 614 10.45 24.82 4.75
CA LYS A 614 11.72 25.44 5.17
C LYS A 614 11.53 26.76 5.91
N ILE A 615 10.66 27.63 5.42
CA ILE A 615 10.36 28.90 6.10
C ILE A 615 9.68 28.62 7.44
N GLN A 616 8.68 27.74 7.50
CA GLN A 616 7.91 27.48 8.72
C GLN A 616 8.73 26.79 9.82
N ASN A 617 9.69 25.93 9.44
CA ASN A 617 10.57 25.23 10.38
C ASN A 617 11.78 26.07 10.84
N ASP A 618 12.09 27.18 10.16
CA ASP A 618 13.06 28.18 10.61
C ASP A 618 12.34 29.25 11.45
N GLU A 619 12.27 29.00 12.77
CA GLU A 619 11.55 29.87 13.72
C GLU A 619 11.99 31.34 13.66
N PRO A 620 13.31 31.68 13.61
CA PRO A 620 13.76 33.05 13.37
C PRO A 620 13.22 33.67 12.07
N MET A 621 13.35 32.97 10.94
CA MET A 621 12.87 33.47 9.64
C MET A 621 11.37 33.70 9.66
N TRP A 622 10.60 32.73 10.15
CA TRP A 622 9.14 32.81 10.23
C TRP A 622 8.65 33.96 11.09
N GLN A 623 9.35 34.26 12.19
CA GLN A 623 9.01 35.39 13.04
C GLN A 623 9.23 36.73 12.33
N ILE A 624 10.31 36.87 11.56
CA ILE A 624 10.55 38.09 10.76
C ILE A 624 9.42 38.30 9.75
N PHE A 625 8.97 37.25 9.06
CA PHE A 625 7.81 37.32 8.16
C PHE A 625 6.56 37.88 8.87
N LYS A 626 6.26 37.40 10.08
CA LYS A 626 5.12 37.88 10.89
C LYS A 626 5.29 39.33 11.36
N ASP A 627 6.50 39.75 11.72
CA ASP A 627 6.75 41.10 12.19
C ASP A 627 6.62 42.15 11.07
N PHE A 628 7.09 41.81 9.86
CA PHE A 628 6.91 42.63 8.66
C PHE A 628 5.44 42.70 8.23
N HIS A 629 4.74 41.57 8.31
CA HIS A 629 3.28 41.53 8.11
C HIS A 629 2.53 42.48 9.04
N ASN A 630 2.81 42.41 10.35
CA ASN A 630 2.16 43.26 11.35
C ASN A 630 2.47 44.75 11.16
N SER A 631 3.58 45.08 10.50
CA SER A 631 4.00 46.46 10.23
C SER A 631 3.70 46.94 8.80
N ASN A 632 3.03 46.12 7.97
CA ASN A 632 2.72 46.40 6.56
C ASN A 632 3.94 46.90 5.76
N ARG A 633 5.10 46.25 5.96
CA ARG A 633 6.34 46.54 5.24
C ARG A 633 6.74 45.37 4.35
N GLU A 634 7.36 45.70 3.23
CA GLU A 634 7.99 44.72 2.35
C GLU A 634 9.33 44.27 2.93
N ILE A 635 9.64 42.99 2.73
CA ILE A 635 10.89 42.32 3.11
C ILE A 635 11.85 42.46 1.94
N GLU A 636 13.08 42.89 2.21
CA GLU A 636 14.19 42.81 1.28
C GLU A 636 15.20 41.73 1.73
N PHE A 637 16.08 41.27 0.84
CA PHE A 637 17.08 40.26 1.17
C PHE A 637 18.02 40.67 2.32
N LYS A 638 18.23 41.97 2.53
CA LYS A 638 19.00 42.49 3.67
C LYS A 638 18.36 42.17 5.03
N ASP A 639 17.03 42.02 5.07
CA ASP A 639 16.27 41.77 6.29
C ASP A 639 16.30 40.28 6.67
N ILE A 640 16.41 39.40 5.68
CA ILE A 640 16.56 37.94 5.84
C ILE A 640 17.67 37.43 4.91
N PRO A 641 18.96 37.49 5.32
CA PRO A 641 20.07 37.08 4.46
C PRO A 641 20.05 35.60 4.02
N SER A 642 19.37 34.74 4.78
CA SER A 642 19.19 33.32 4.43
C SER A 642 18.10 33.07 3.37
N LEU A 643 17.27 34.06 3.04
CA LEU A 643 16.16 33.92 2.10
C LEU A 643 16.64 33.82 0.64
N GLU A 644 17.62 34.63 0.24
CA GLU A 644 18.15 34.61 -1.14
C GLU A 644 18.82 33.27 -1.48
N PRO A 645 19.73 32.70 -0.66
CA PRO A 645 20.29 31.38 -0.92
C PRO A 645 19.22 30.29 -0.97
N LEU A 646 18.21 30.36 -0.10
CA LEU A 646 17.10 29.39 -0.06
C LEU A 646 16.26 29.43 -1.35
N ILE A 647 15.92 30.63 -1.84
CA ILE A 647 15.17 30.81 -3.09
C ILE A 647 15.98 30.30 -4.27
N ASN A 648 17.28 30.63 -4.33
CA ASN A 648 18.15 30.17 -5.41
C ASN A 648 18.29 28.64 -5.40
N GLU A 649 18.52 28.03 -4.23
CA GLU A 649 18.60 26.57 -4.08
C GLU A 649 17.34 25.87 -4.61
N ILE A 650 16.15 26.38 -4.26
CA ILE A 650 14.87 25.72 -4.53
C ILE A 650 14.39 25.96 -5.97
N PHE A 651 14.39 27.21 -6.42
CA PHE A 651 13.73 27.61 -7.66
C PHE A 651 14.71 27.72 -8.84
N ILE A 652 15.97 28.08 -8.61
CA ILE A 652 16.99 28.23 -9.66
C ILE A 652 17.81 26.93 -9.83
N ASP A 653 18.47 26.49 -8.76
CA ASP A 653 19.29 25.27 -8.75
C ASP A 653 18.43 24.01 -8.75
N LYS A 654 17.13 24.16 -8.43
CA LYS A 654 16.12 23.09 -8.47
C LYS A 654 16.47 21.92 -7.55
N ILE A 655 17.16 22.21 -6.45
CA ILE A 655 17.55 21.23 -5.44
C ILE A 655 16.36 21.02 -4.51
N ILE A 656 15.69 19.88 -4.67
CA ILE A 656 14.68 19.39 -3.74
C ILE A 656 15.10 17.97 -3.36
N PRO A 657 15.04 17.58 -2.08
CA PRO A 657 15.04 16.16 -1.73
C PRO A 657 13.76 15.53 -2.30
N LEU A 658 13.82 15.09 -3.55
CA LEU A 658 12.82 14.23 -4.17
C LEU A 658 13.02 12.83 -3.61
N GLU A 659 12.69 12.63 -2.32
CA GLU A 659 12.61 11.28 -1.75
C GLU A 659 11.61 10.40 -2.52
#